data_AF-A0A9B0U5R3-F1
#
_entry.id   AF-A0A9B0U5R3-F1
#
_cell.length_a   1.000
_cell.length_b   1.000
_cell.length_c   1.000
_cell.angle_alpha   90.00
_cell.angle_beta   90.00
_cell.angle_gamma   90.00
#
_symmetry.space_group_name_H-M   'P 1'
#
loop_
_entity.id
_entity.type
_entity.pdbx_description
1 polymer ?
#
loop_
_entity_poly.entity_id
_entity_poly.type
_entity_poly.pdbx_seq_one_letter_code
_entity_poly.pdbx_strand_id
1 'polypeptide(L)'
;MLGGLYGPLSSDCRMPLRKAKNSLRTLEVASLVKSHLSNHLFLTCHCSPNRQPFVLFGNHSTQENLNAGNFNFPSEGHLVRSTGPGGSFAKHMVAQCVSPKGPLACSRTYFFGATHMPYLGDDNKPPKKTEQIRLLSQVYAAVVEAVLAGIACYAKTSSLTKAKEVAEQALGSGLDSYELMQFKTALRSKMAFHIHAVNNQGRIVRLDSEDSLYFVKTACMTVYDIPDLLGGRGCLGSVVFSESFLTSQILVKEKDGTVTTETSSIVLTAAIPRFCSWLVEDNKIKLSEKTQQAVREDECFLGTFLTGGEGAYLYSSSPQSSPEEGKVHFFSSGLVVFHRHHGSIIISKNYMNSISFYDGDSTSVVAVLLIDFKSSLRPHLPVQFHGSSNFLMIALFPRSKIYQTFYSQVFSPWQQQANSGLSLKVIQEDGLSVEQRRLHSNAQKLFSALNHPAGEKWSPLKLLSAKLPELDWFLQHFAVSSVSQEPVMRAHLPVLLQQAEINSPFRVENDKVIINIVTGLPGCHASELSAFLVTLHKEYGRWMVYRQLMDSSECFHAAHFQRYLSSAWEAQQNRSARQSAFTRKKTRLLVVLQGYTDVIDVVQALQTHPDSTVKSSFTIGAITVCVEPLSCYMEHRFLFPKCLDQCSQGLVNNVVFTSHTVEQRHPLLVQLQSLIRAANPTAAFILAENGIVTRNEDIELILSENSFSTPQMLRARYLMYPGWYEGKFDSGSIFPLMVQICVWFSRPLEKPRFVARCKAIRSSIKPSPFSGNIYHILGKVKFSDSERTMEVCHSTLTNSLSIVPVLEGPTPPPDSRSISQDSGGQQQECYLVFIGCSLKEESVKDWLRQSAKQKPQRKALKTRGMLTQQEIRNIHVKRHLDPLPAGYFYNGTQFVNFFGDKTDFHPLMDQFMNDYVEEANREIEKYNRELEQQEYHDLFEQKP
;
A
#
# COMPACT_ATOMS: atom_id res chain seq x y z
N MET A 1 -9.36 -26.32 14.00
CA MET A 1 -10.48 -27.17 14.50
C MET A 1 -10.76 -28.38 13.60
N LEU A 2 -11.24 -28.27 12.35
CA LEU A 2 -11.42 -29.46 11.46
C LEU A 2 -10.11 -30.21 11.17
N GLY A 3 -9.01 -29.50 10.90
CA GLY A 3 -7.67 -30.12 10.80
C GLY A 3 -7.16 -30.71 12.13
N GLY A 4 -7.73 -30.27 13.26
CA GLY A 4 -7.46 -30.83 14.59
C GLY A 4 -8.33 -32.04 14.93
N LEU A 5 -9.42 -32.31 14.21
CA LEU A 5 -10.12 -33.61 14.21
C LEU A 5 -9.38 -34.63 13.36
N TYR A 6 -8.56 -34.16 12.41
CA TYR A 6 -7.63 -34.97 11.65
C TYR A 6 -6.56 -35.61 12.56
N GLY A 7 -6.09 -34.93 13.61
CA GLY A 7 -5.02 -35.39 14.53
C GLY A 7 -5.36 -36.55 15.48
N PRO A 8 -6.44 -36.50 16.28
CA PRO A 8 -6.77 -37.53 17.27
C PRO A 8 -7.39 -38.78 16.65
N LEU A 9 -7.87 -38.72 15.41
CA LEU A 9 -8.21 -39.89 14.59
C LEU A 9 -7.00 -40.46 13.82
N SER A 10 -5.82 -39.82 13.94
CA SER A 10 -4.60 -40.14 13.18
C SER A 10 -3.31 -40.31 14.02
N SER A 11 -3.35 -40.27 15.35
CA SER A 11 -2.14 -40.53 16.14
C SER A 11 -1.78 -42.03 16.18
N ASP A 12 -0.48 -42.30 16.04
CA ASP A 12 0.21 -43.60 16.21
C ASP A 12 0.12 -44.12 17.66
N CYS A 13 -1.09 -44.35 18.17
CA CYS A 13 -1.29 -45.15 19.37
C CYS A 13 -1.54 -46.59 18.95
N ARG A 14 -0.57 -47.47 19.22
CA ARG A 14 -0.78 -48.92 19.29
C ARG A 14 -1.81 -49.24 20.39
N MET A 15 -3.09 -49.08 20.08
CA MET A 15 -4.22 -49.66 20.81
C MET A 15 -5.27 -50.10 19.78
N PRO A 16 -6.07 -51.16 20.05
CA PRO A 16 -6.93 -51.75 19.04
C PRO A 16 -8.09 -50.79 18.67
N LEU A 17 -7.88 -50.01 17.61
CA LEU A 17 -8.80 -49.04 16.97
C LEU A 17 -10.18 -49.61 16.58
N ARG A 18 -10.39 -50.94 16.67
CA ARG A 18 -11.68 -51.61 16.44
C ARG A 18 -12.76 -51.24 17.46
N LYS A 19 -12.42 -50.99 18.72
CA LYS A 19 -13.41 -50.66 19.77
C LYS A 19 -13.84 -49.19 19.76
N ALA A 20 -12.94 -48.25 19.49
CA ALA A 20 -13.20 -46.80 19.58
C ALA A 20 -14.07 -46.23 18.44
N LYS A 21 -13.95 -46.76 17.20
CA LYS A 21 -14.73 -46.27 16.04
C LYS A 21 -16.22 -46.66 16.12
N ASN A 22 -16.53 -47.83 16.69
CA ASN A 22 -17.90 -48.35 16.80
C ASN A 22 -18.68 -47.71 17.96
N SER A 23 -18.00 -47.09 18.92
CA SER A 23 -18.58 -46.40 20.07
C SER A 23 -18.55 -44.87 19.96
N LEU A 24 -18.06 -44.33 18.84
CA LEU A 24 -17.86 -42.89 18.66
C LEU A 24 -19.19 -42.13 18.74
N ARG A 25 -19.29 -41.23 19.72
CA ARG A 25 -20.48 -40.41 19.96
C ARG A 25 -20.37 -39.07 19.24
N THR A 26 -21.50 -38.55 18.76
CA THR A 26 -21.53 -37.17 18.25
C THR A 26 -21.04 -36.19 19.34
N LEU A 27 -21.44 -36.41 20.59
CA LEU A 27 -21.01 -35.64 21.75
C LEU A 27 -19.48 -35.65 21.98
N GLU A 28 -18.77 -36.75 21.70
CA GLU A 28 -17.32 -36.85 21.91
C GLU A 28 -16.56 -36.02 20.86
N VAL A 29 -16.94 -36.15 19.58
CA VAL A 29 -16.39 -35.33 18.48
C VAL A 29 -16.73 -33.85 18.69
N ALA A 30 -17.95 -33.59 19.14
CA ALA A 30 -18.42 -32.26 19.41
C ALA A 30 -17.84 -31.67 20.71
N SER A 31 -17.36 -32.50 21.65
CA SER A 31 -16.67 -32.05 22.86
C SER A 31 -15.27 -31.46 22.57
N LEU A 32 -14.59 -31.93 21.52
CA LEU A 32 -13.35 -31.33 21.02
C LEU A 32 -13.60 -29.92 20.45
N VAL A 33 -14.70 -29.77 19.72
CA VAL A 33 -15.17 -28.46 19.24
C VAL A 33 -15.61 -27.58 20.41
N LYS A 34 -16.34 -28.17 21.38
CA LYS A 34 -16.82 -27.50 22.60
C LYS A 34 -15.67 -27.03 23.47
N SER A 35 -14.69 -27.84 23.81
CA SER A 35 -13.56 -27.45 24.68
C SER A 35 -12.76 -26.28 24.09
N HIS A 36 -12.52 -26.28 22.78
CA HIS A 36 -11.84 -25.20 22.09
C HIS A 36 -12.68 -23.92 22.03
N LEU A 37 -14.01 -24.05 21.88
CA LEU A 37 -14.92 -22.92 21.92
C LEU A 37 -15.15 -22.40 23.33
N SER A 38 -15.35 -23.26 24.34
CA SER A 38 -15.62 -22.92 25.74
C SER A 38 -14.50 -22.10 26.37
N ASN A 39 -13.23 -22.36 25.99
CA ASN A 39 -12.09 -21.53 26.40
C ASN A 39 -12.15 -20.09 25.83
N HIS A 40 -13.01 -19.85 24.84
CA HIS A 40 -13.17 -18.56 24.16
C HIS A 40 -14.61 -18.00 24.21
N LEU A 41 -15.60 -18.81 24.60
CA LEU A 41 -17.04 -18.52 24.58
C LEU A 41 -17.48 -17.67 25.78
N PHE A 42 -16.67 -17.57 26.84
CA PHE A 42 -16.93 -16.66 27.97
C PHE A 42 -16.98 -15.17 27.57
N LEU A 43 -16.77 -14.83 26.29
CA LEU A 43 -16.70 -13.44 25.79
C LEU A 43 -17.70 -13.08 24.67
N THR A 44 -18.52 -13.98 24.10
CA THR A 44 -19.34 -13.64 22.91
C THR A 44 -20.77 -14.21 22.90
N CYS A 45 -21.73 -13.43 23.41
CA CYS A 45 -23.18 -13.71 23.41
C CYS A 45 -23.95 -13.33 22.12
N HIS A 46 -23.28 -13.08 20.98
CA HIS A 46 -23.92 -12.44 19.81
C HIS A 46 -23.60 -13.05 18.43
N CYS A 47 -23.29 -14.35 18.33
CA CYS A 47 -23.17 -15.00 17.02
C CYS A 47 -24.56 -15.19 16.38
N SER A 48 -24.73 -14.81 15.11
CA SER A 48 -25.96 -15.08 14.35
C SER A 48 -26.27 -16.59 14.34
N PRO A 49 -27.56 -17.01 14.36
CA PRO A 49 -27.95 -18.43 14.39
C PRO A 49 -27.25 -19.29 13.32
N ASN A 50 -27.08 -18.74 12.12
CA ASN A 50 -26.44 -19.39 10.96
C ASN A 50 -24.91 -19.58 11.09
N ARG A 51 -24.30 -19.10 12.17
CA ARG A 51 -22.85 -19.15 12.42
C ARG A 51 -22.52 -19.90 13.71
N GLN A 52 -23.34 -20.87 14.09
CA GLN A 52 -23.02 -21.79 15.16
C GLN A 52 -22.28 -23.03 14.63
N PRO A 53 -21.23 -23.49 15.32
CA PRO A 53 -20.57 -24.75 15.01
C PRO A 53 -21.44 -25.94 15.42
N PHE A 54 -21.48 -26.98 14.58
CA PHE A 54 -22.24 -28.21 14.84
C PHE A 54 -21.58 -29.43 14.20
N VAL A 55 -21.99 -30.62 14.66
CA VAL A 55 -21.65 -31.92 14.06
C VAL A 55 -22.89 -32.83 14.11
N LEU A 56 -23.31 -33.37 12.96
CA LEU A 56 -24.49 -34.23 12.81
C LEU A 56 -24.13 -35.48 12.00
N PHE A 57 -24.70 -36.64 12.35
CA PHE A 57 -24.45 -37.91 11.68
C PHE A 57 -25.69 -38.42 10.93
N GLY A 58 -25.49 -38.90 9.71
CA GLY A 58 -26.50 -39.60 8.91
C GLY A 58 -27.86 -38.90 8.90
N ASN A 59 -28.90 -39.63 9.29
CA ASN A 59 -30.30 -39.20 9.21
C ASN A 59 -30.66 -38.08 10.18
N HIS A 60 -29.77 -37.69 11.10
CA HIS A 60 -29.99 -36.51 11.95
C HIS A 60 -29.55 -35.20 11.29
N SER A 61 -28.93 -35.25 10.12
CA SER A 61 -28.65 -34.06 9.31
C SER A 61 -29.89 -33.58 8.55
N THR A 62 -31.05 -33.50 9.21
CA THR A 62 -32.31 -33.05 8.56
C THR A 62 -32.32 -31.54 8.34
N GLN A 63 -33.19 -31.04 7.46
CA GLN A 63 -33.39 -29.61 7.28
C GLN A 63 -33.72 -28.88 8.61
N GLU A 64 -34.54 -29.48 9.46
CA GLU A 64 -34.90 -28.92 10.76
C GLU A 64 -33.68 -28.80 11.68
N ASN A 65 -32.86 -29.86 11.80
CA ASN A 65 -31.69 -29.86 12.68
C ASN A 65 -30.55 -28.95 12.19
N LEU A 66 -30.42 -28.77 10.87
CA LEU A 66 -29.45 -27.85 10.29
C LEU A 66 -29.86 -26.37 10.48
N ASN A 67 -31.16 -26.09 10.52
CA ASN A 67 -31.71 -24.75 10.71
C ASN A 67 -32.03 -24.41 12.17
N ALA A 68 -32.08 -25.41 13.05
CA ALA A 68 -32.20 -25.21 14.48
C ALA A 68 -30.91 -24.52 14.98
N GLY A 69 -30.91 -23.19 15.02
CA GLY A 69 -29.82 -22.34 15.51
C GLY A 69 -29.56 -22.46 17.02
N ASN A 70 -29.81 -23.64 17.59
CA ASN A 70 -29.57 -23.99 18.97
C ASN A 70 -28.38 -24.94 19.05
N PHE A 71 -27.50 -24.64 20.01
CA PHE A 71 -26.36 -25.44 20.42
C PHE A 71 -26.78 -26.74 21.14
N ASN A 72 -27.79 -27.43 20.62
CA ASN A 72 -28.26 -28.69 21.16
C ASN A 72 -27.40 -29.79 20.59
N PHE A 73 -26.33 -30.12 21.31
CA PHE A 73 -25.63 -31.36 21.03
C PHE A 73 -26.64 -32.51 21.12
N PRO A 74 -26.68 -33.38 20.10
CA PRO A 74 -27.58 -34.51 20.13
C PRO A 74 -27.37 -35.36 21.38
N SER A 75 -28.44 -36.00 21.87
CA SER A 75 -28.46 -36.82 23.09
C SER A 75 -27.41 -37.95 23.08
N GLU A 76 -27.09 -38.53 24.23
CA GLU A 76 -26.09 -39.63 24.38
C GLU A 76 -26.30 -40.83 23.43
N GLY A 77 -27.49 -40.98 22.83
CA GLY A 77 -27.84 -42.05 21.88
C GLY A 77 -27.40 -41.86 20.43
N HIS A 78 -26.82 -40.72 20.03
CA HIS A 78 -26.42 -40.45 18.64
C HIS A 78 -25.04 -41.04 18.34
N LEU A 79 -25.03 -42.34 18.08
CA LEU A 79 -23.84 -43.13 17.76
C LEU A 79 -23.74 -43.35 16.26
N VAL A 80 -22.52 -43.34 15.71
CA VAL A 80 -22.27 -43.66 14.30
C VAL A 80 -22.93 -44.99 13.87
N ARG A 81 -23.04 -45.96 14.78
CA ARG A 81 -23.65 -47.28 14.51
C ARG A 81 -25.18 -47.31 14.40
N SER A 82 -25.89 -46.26 14.83
CA SER A 82 -27.36 -46.27 14.96
C SER A 82 -28.07 -45.09 14.30
N THR A 83 -27.34 -44.16 13.68
CA THR A 83 -27.89 -42.93 13.09
C THR A 83 -28.05 -42.96 11.57
N GLY A 84 -27.96 -44.14 10.95
CA GLY A 84 -28.26 -44.37 9.54
C GLY A 84 -29.72 -44.79 9.30
N PRO A 85 -30.10 -45.01 8.03
CA PRO A 85 -31.45 -45.45 7.66
C PRO A 85 -31.86 -46.72 8.40
N GLY A 86 -33.04 -46.72 9.02
CA GLY A 86 -33.56 -47.85 9.78
C GLY A 86 -32.74 -48.22 11.03
N GLY A 87 -32.00 -47.27 11.63
CA GLY A 87 -31.16 -47.53 12.81
C GLY A 87 -29.83 -48.21 12.48
N SER A 88 -29.41 -48.18 11.21
CA SER A 88 -28.15 -48.75 10.75
C SER A 88 -26.95 -47.80 10.95
N PHE A 89 -25.75 -48.19 10.50
CA PHE A 89 -24.57 -47.33 10.51
C PHE A 89 -24.78 -46.08 9.64
N ALA A 90 -24.44 -44.91 10.19
CA ALA A 90 -24.36 -43.64 9.48
C ALA A 90 -23.41 -43.74 8.30
N LYS A 91 -23.78 -43.11 7.20
CA LYS A 91 -22.98 -43.10 5.96
C LYS A 91 -22.12 -41.85 5.83
N HIS A 92 -22.51 -40.77 6.50
CA HIS A 92 -21.79 -39.50 6.48
C HIS A 92 -21.95 -38.71 7.79
N MET A 93 -21.11 -37.69 7.91
CA MET A 93 -21.12 -36.66 8.94
C MET A 93 -21.13 -35.29 8.27
N VAL A 94 -21.99 -34.39 8.75
CA VAL A 94 -21.96 -32.98 8.40
C VAL A 94 -21.38 -32.20 9.57
N ALA A 95 -20.39 -31.36 9.31
CA ALA A 95 -19.75 -30.53 10.33
C ALA A 95 -19.62 -29.08 9.86
N GLN A 96 -19.95 -28.14 10.72
CA GLN A 96 -19.68 -26.72 10.55
C GLN A 96 -18.69 -26.27 11.62
N CYS A 97 -17.65 -25.56 11.18
CA CYS A 97 -16.68 -24.92 12.07
C CYS A 97 -16.66 -23.43 11.82
N VAL A 98 -16.65 -22.67 12.92
CA VAL A 98 -16.67 -21.21 12.90
C VAL A 98 -15.54 -20.71 13.80
N SER A 99 -14.79 -19.73 13.31
CA SER A 99 -13.76 -19.06 14.11
C SER A 99 -14.43 -18.30 15.26
N PRO A 100 -14.01 -18.51 16.52
CA PRO A 100 -14.62 -17.84 17.67
C PRO A 100 -14.36 -16.32 17.69
N LYS A 101 -13.27 -15.85 17.07
CA LYS A 101 -12.85 -14.44 17.07
C LYS A 101 -12.64 -13.88 15.66
N GLY A 102 -13.47 -14.26 14.70
CA GLY A 102 -13.32 -13.73 13.35
C GLY A 102 -14.34 -14.20 12.33
N PRO A 103 -14.16 -13.79 11.07
CA PRO A 103 -15.17 -13.97 10.04
C PRO A 103 -15.15 -15.37 9.40
N LEU A 104 -14.10 -16.17 9.61
CA LEU A 104 -13.94 -17.47 8.97
C LEU A 104 -14.95 -18.50 9.47
N ALA A 105 -15.60 -19.17 8.52
CA ALA A 105 -16.45 -20.33 8.74
C ALA A 105 -16.37 -21.28 7.53
N CYS A 106 -16.53 -22.58 7.77
CA CYS A 106 -16.69 -23.54 6.70
C CYS A 106 -17.46 -24.78 7.18
N SER A 107 -18.14 -25.41 6.24
CA SER A 107 -18.92 -26.61 6.45
C SER A 107 -18.44 -27.69 5.49
N ARG A 108 -18.40 -28.93 5.98
CA ARG A 108 -17.90 -30.10 5.25
C ARG A 108 -18.84 -31.28 5.48
N THR A 109 -18.96 -32.12 4.45
CA THR A 109 -19.55 -33.44 4.58
C THR A 109 -18.45 -34.49 4.40
N TYR A 110 -18.32 -35.40 5.37
CA TYR A 110 -17.34 -36.48 5.34
C TYR A 110 -18.02 -37.84 5.45
N PHE A 111 -17.35 -38.90 4.99
CA PHE A 111 -18.00 -40.20 4.78
C PHE A 111 -17.47 -41.29 5.70
N PHE A 112 -18.37 -42.20 6.09
CA PHE A 112 -18.05 -43.39 6.87
C PHE A 112 -18.13 -44.63 5.98
N GLY A 113 -17.03 -44.92 5.28
CA GLY A 113 -16.84 -46.12 4.47
C GLY A 113 -16.25 -45.84 3.09
N ALA A 114 -15.86 -46.90 2.38
CA ALA A 114 -15.27 -46.78 1.04
C ALA A 114 -16.24 -46.11 0.05
N THR A 115 -15.72 -45.15 -0.73
CA THR A 115 -16.42 -44.39 -1.78
C THR A 115 -16.22 -45.02 -3.16
N HIS A 116 -15.29 -45.97 -3.26
CA HIS A 116 -14.99 -46.79 -4.43
C HIS A 116 -14.89 -48.27 -4.05
N MET A 117 -14.88 -49.12 -5.06
CA MET A 117 -14.57 -50.55 -4.89
C MET A 117 -13.23 -50.86 -5.55
N PRO A 118 -12.19 -51.29 -4.81
CA PRO A 118 -10.92 -51.68 -5.43
C PRO A 118 -11.16 -52.78 -6.48
N TYR A 119 -10.56 -52.65 -7.65
CA TYR A 119 -10.62 -53.68 -8.68
C TYR A 119 -9.78 -54.89 -8.25
N LEU A 120 -10.40 -56.07 -8.15
CA LEU A 120 -9.76 -57.31 -7.65
C LEU A 120 -9.63 -58.40 -8.72
N GLY A 121 -9.74 -58.05 -10.01
CA GLY A 121 -9.60 -59.01 -11.11
C GLY A 121 -10.91 -59.68 -11.58
N ASP A 122 -12.00 -59.56 -10.82
CA ASP A 122 -13.33 -60.11 -11.18
C ASP A 122 -14.43 -59.03 -11.23
N ASP A 123 -15.36 -59.15 -12.18
CA ASP A 123 -16.54 -58.28 -12.38
C ASP A 123 -17.66 -58.53 -11.36
N ASN A 124 -17.32 -58.60 -10.07
CA ASN A 124 -18.33 -58.76 -9.02
C ASN A 124 -19.13 -57.45 -8.85
N LYS A 125 -20.47 -57.54 -8.96
CA LYS A 125 -21.39 -56.40 -8.73
C LYS A 125 -21.17 -55.82 -7.32
N PRO A 126 -21.15 -54.48 -7.18
CA PRO A 126 -20.92 -53.84 -5.88
C PRO A 126 -22.03 -54.19 -4.87
N PRO A 127 -21.71 -54.29 -3.56
CA PRO A 127 -22.74 -54.45 -2.54
C PRO A 127 -23.64 -53.19 -2.49
N LYS A 128 -24.98 -53.35 -2.41
CA LYS A 128 -25.96 -52.25 -2.31
C LYS A 128 -25.60 -51.14 -1.29
N LYS A 129 -24.92 -51.50 -0.19
CA LYS A 129 -24.48 -50.55 0.86
C LYS A 129 -23.34 -49.62 0.42
N THR A 130 -22.50 -50.04 -0.51
CA THR A 130 -21.44 -49.20 -1.10
C THR A 130 -22.02 -48.24 -2.13
N GLU A 131 -23.14 -48.60 -2.77
CA GLU A 131 -23.83 -47.73 -3.72
C GLU A 131 -24.45 -46.49 -3.03
N GLN A 132 -24.95 -46.61 -1.80
CA GLN A 132 -25.48 -45.45 -1.04
C GLN A 132 -24.40 -44.42 -0.67
N ILE A 133 -23.23 -44.87 -0.19
CA ILE A 133 -22.11 -43.96 0.13
C ILE A 133 -21.59 -43.32 -1.16
N ARG A 134 -21.48 -44.11 -2.23
CA ARG A 134 -21.07 -43.61 -3.54
C ARG A 134 -22.03 -42.52 -4.03
N LEU A 135 -23.34 -42.75 -3.97
CA LEU A 135 -24.38 -41.77 -4.30
C LEU A 135 -24.21 -40.47 -3.50
N LEU A 136 -24.16 -40.53 -2.17
CA LEU A 136 -23.99 -39.34 -1.33
C LEU A 136 -22.67 -38.60 -1.63
N SER A 137 -21.60 -39.34 -1.90
CA SER A 137 -20.30 -38.76 -2.22
C SER A 137 -20.26 -38.08 -3.58
N GLN A 138 -21.00 -38.60 -4.57
CA GLN A 138 -21.18 -37.98 -5.88
C GLN A 138 -22.03 -36.71 -5.79
N VAL A 139 -23.13 -36.75 -5.02
CA VAL A 139 -23.96 -35.55 -4.76
C VAL A 139 -23.11 -34.48 -4.07
N TYR A 140 -22.35 -34.84 -3.04
CA TYR A 140 -21.46 -33.90 -2.37
C TYR A 140 -20.36 -33.35 -3.29
N ALA A 141 -19.76 -34.17 -4.16
CA ALA A 141 -18.78 -33.71 -5.13
C ALA A 141 -19.38 -32.65 -6.08
N ALA A 142 -20.60 -32.86 -6.58
CA ALA A 142 -21.34 -31.89 -7.38
C ALA A 142 -21.67 -30.60 -6.61
N VAL A 143 -22.00 -30.70 -5.32
CA VAL A 143 -22.21 -29.55 -4.43
C VAL A 143 -20.92 -28.74 -4.23
N VAL A 144 -19.76 -29.40 -4.10
CA VAL A 144 -18.46 -28.72 -4.00
C VAL A 144 -18.16 -27.92 -5.28
N GLU A 145 -18.32 -28.54 -6.45
CA GLU A 145 -18.15 -27.87 -7.74
C GLU A 145 -19.09 -26.67 -7.89
N ALA A 146 -20.35 -26.83 -7.49
CA ALA A 146 -21.35 -25.78 -7.55
C ALA A 146 -20.99 -24.56 -6.70
N VAL A 147 -20.53 -24.77 -5.46
CA VAL A 147 -20.10 -23.66 -4.59
C VAL A 147 -18.87 -22.96 -5.15
N LEU A 148 -17.88 -23.69 -5.65
CA LEU A 148 -16.67 -23.09 -6.23
C LEU A 148 -16.98 -22.32 -7.52
N ALA A 149 -17.88 -22.82 -8.36
CA ALA A 149 -18.38 -22.11 -9.53
C ALA A 149 -19.15 -20.84 -9.14
N GLY A 150 -19.99 -20.91 -8.10
CA GLY A 150 -20.68 -19.76 -7.53
C GLY A 150 -19.72 -18.69 -7.00
N ILE A 151 -18.66 -19.09 -6.28
CA ILE A 151 -17.60 -18.17 -5.81
C ILE A 151 -16.90 -17.50 -7.00
N ALA A 152 -16.49 -18.27 -8.01
CA ALA A 152 -15.80 -17.73 -9.18
C ALA A 152 -16.70 -16.76 -9.97
N CYS A 153 -18.00 -17.06 -10.08
CA CYS A 153 -18.97 -16.16 -10.70
C CYS A 153 -19.18 -14.88 -9.88
N TYR A 154 -19.34 -15.01 -8.56
CA TYR A 154 -19.51 -13.86 -7.68
C TYR A 154 -18.27 -12.95 -7.70
N ALA A 155 -17.06 -13.52 -7.67
CA ALA A 155 -15.82 -12.75 -7.74
C ALA A 155 -15.71 -11.89 -9.01
N LYS A 156 -16.25 -12.37 -10.14
CA LYS A 156 -16.23 -11.67 -11.43
C LYS A 156 -17.36 -10.66 -11.60
N THR A 157 -18.52 -10.92 -11.00
CA THR A 157 -19.76 -10.16 -11.29
C THR A 157 -20.29 -9.36 -10.11
N SER A 158 -19.77 -9.62 -8.90
CA SER A 158 -20.27 -9.12 -7.62
C SER A 158 -21.78 -9.34 -7.40
N SER A 159 -22.40 -10.27 -8.14
CA SER A 159 -23.84 -10.50 -8.17
C SER A 159 -24.22 -11.83 -7.53
N LEU A 160 -25.00 -11.78 -6.45
CA LEU A 160 -25.53 -12.98 -5.79
C LEU A 160 -26.45 -13.79 -6.72
N THR A 161 -27.30 -13.12 -7.49
CA THR A 161 -28.26 -13.78 -8.39
C THR A 161 -27.54 -14.58 -9.47
N LYS A 162 -26.57 -13.98 -10.17
CA LYS A 162 -25.77 -14.68 -11.19
C LYS A 162 -24.96 -15.83 -10.58
N ALA A 163 -24.37 -15.61 -9.40
CA ALA A 163 -23.63 -16.66 -8.69
C ALA A 163 -24.53 -17.86 -8.33
N LYS A 164 -25.77 -17.60 -7.92
CA LYS A 164 -26.76 -18.64 -7.62
C LYS A 164 -27.14 -19.42 -8.87
N GLU A 165 -27.45 -18.74 -9.98
CA GLU A 165 -27.77 -19.39 -11.27
C GLU A 165 -26.63 -20.31 -11.75
N VAL A 166 -25.39 -19.82 -11.72
CA VAL A 166 -24.21 -20.60 -12.11
C VAL A 166 -24.00 -21.78 -11.16
N ALA A 167 -24.20 -21.61 -9.86
CA ALA A 167 -24.08 -22.70 -8.89
C ALA A 167 -25.15 -23.79 -9.12
N GLU A 168 -26.40 -23.42 -9.38
CA GLU A 168 -27.50 -24.35 -9.69
C GLU A 168 -27.29 -25.10 -11.03
N GLN A 169 -26.74 -24.42 -12.02
CA GLN A 169 -26.35 -25.02 -13.29
C GLN A 169 -25.21 -26.03 -13.07
N ALA A 170 -24.15 -25.63 -12.37
CA ALA A 170 -23.00 -26.48 -12.07
C ALA A 170 -23.39 -27.72 -11.26
N LEU A 171 -24.28 -27.57 -10.27
CA LEU A 171 -24.85 -28.72 -9.54
C LEU A 171 -25.54 -29.69 -10.50
N GLY A 172 -26.33 -29.17 -11.44
CA GLY A 172 -26.98 -30.00 -12.45
C GLY A 172 -26.02 -30.75 -13.35
N SER A 173 -25.04 -30.04 -13.91
CA SER A 173 -24.02 -30.64 -14.78
C SER A 173 -23.17 -31.67 -14.04
N GLY A 174 -22.86 -31.43 -12.76
CA GLY A 174 -22.17 -32.40 -11.90
C GLY A 174 -23.01 -33.66 -11.67
N LEU A 175 -24.31 -33.52 -11.38
CA LEU A 175 -25.20 -34.69 -11.26
C LEU A 175 -25.29 -35.49 -12.58
N ASP A 176 -25.22 -34.80 -13.72
CA ASP A 176 -25.22 -35.45 -15.04
C ASP A 176 -23.93 -36.25 -15.28
N SER A 177 -22.77 -35.69 -14.91
CA SER A 177 -21.46 -36.34 -15.10
C SER A 177 -21.26 -37.59 -14.23
N TYR A 178 -21.99 -37.67 -13.11
CA TYR A 178 -22.03 -38.83 -12.22
C TYR A 178 -23.17 -39.82 -12.53
N GLU A 179 -23.87 -39.65 -13.66
CA GLU A 179 -24.96 -40.53 -14.12
C GLU A 179 -26.19 -40.53 -13.17
N LEU A 180 -26.42 -39.42 -12.46
CA LEU A 180 -27.53 -39.26 -11.51
C LEU A 180 -28.75 -38.54 -12.12
N MET A 181 -28.90 -38.56 -13.45
CA MET A 181 -29.95 -37.86 -14.22
C MET A 181 -31.35 -38.08 -13.64
N GLN A 182 -31.65 -39.32 -13.28
CA GLN A 182 -32.96 -39.76 -12.78
C GLN A 182 -33.36 -39.13 -11.44
N PHE A 183 -32.40 -38.59 -10.68
CA PHE A 183 -32.62 -37.98 -9.36
C PHE A 183 -32.46 -36.46 -9.37
N LYS A 184 -32.07 -35.88 -10.50
CA LYS A 184 -31.72 -34.46 -10.66
C LYS A 184 -32.83 -33.51 -10.20
N THR A 185 -34.07 -33.75 -10.62
CA THR A 185 -35.23 -32.91 -10.27
C THR A 185 -35.51 -32.95 -8.77
N ALA A 186 -35.45 -34.14 -8.16
CA ALA A 186 -35.70 -34.34 -6.74
C ALA A 186 -34.60 -33.73 -5.85
N LEU A 187 -33.34 -33.76 -6.28
CA LEU A 187 -32.23 -33.14 -5.55
C LEU A 187 -32.22 -31.61 -5.69
N ARG A 188 -32.52 -31.10 -6.89
CA ARG A 188 -32.60 -29.64 -7.14
C ARG A 188 -33.72 -28.96 -6.36
N SER A 189 -34.88 -29.59 -6.19
CA SER A 189 -35.98 -28.99 -5.42
C SER A 189 -35.68 -28.85 -3.93
N LYS A 190 -34.67 -29.58 -3.42
CA LYS A 190 -34.25 -29.56 -2.01
C LYS A 190 -32.92 -28.82 -1.79
N MET A 191 -32.43 -28.08 -2.78
CA MET A 191 -31.18 -27.36 -2.67
C MET A 191 -31.38 -25.94 -2.14
N ALA A 192 -30.40 -25.42 -1.43
CA ALA A 192 -30.31 -24.01 -1.07
C ALA A 192 -28.89 -23.49 -1.25
N PHE A 193 -28.74 -22.34 -1.89
CA PHE A 193 -27.47 -21.64 -2.09
C PHE A 193 -27.55 -20.22 -1.55
N HIS A 194 -26.51 -19.79 -0.83
CA HIS A 194 -26.38 -18.41 -0.35
C HIS A 194 -24.93 -17.98 -0.22
N ILE A 195 -24.70 -16.66 -0.26
CA ILE A 195 -23.43 -16.02 0.06
C ILE A 195 -23.70 -14.95 1.11
N HIS A 196 -22.91 -14.93 2.18
CA HIS A 196 -23.02 -13.91 3.23
C HIS A 196 -21.69 -13.19 3.41
N ALA A 197 -21.68 -11.86 3.47
CA ALA A 197 -20.52 -11.08 3.91
C ALA A 197 -20.46 -11.06 5.45
N VAL A 198 -19.26 -11.05 6.00
CA VAL A 198 -19.02 -11.18 7.43
C VAL A 198 -17.94 -10.19 7.87
N ASN A 199 -18.28 -9.32 8.81
CA ASN A 199 -17.33 -8.35 9.34
C ASN A 199 -16.29 -9.02 10.27
N ASN A 200 -15.28 -8.25 10.70
CA ASN A 200 -14.21 -8.75 11.57
C ASN A 200 -14.69 -9.24 12.94
N GLN A 201 -15.91 -8.89 13.36
CA GLN A 201 -16.54 -9.36 14.60
C GLN A 201 -17.33 -10.67 14.40
N GLY A 202 -17.38 -11.21 13.18
CA GLY A 202 -18.11 -12.44 12.87
C GLY A 202 -19.63 -12.24 12.66
N ARG A 203 -20.10 -11.00 12.46
CA ARG A 203 -21.51 -10.69 12.19
C ARG A 203 -21.78 -10.65 10.69
N ILE A 204 -22.94 -11.16 10.30
CA ILE A 204 -23.39 -11.13 8.90
C ILE A 204 -23.77 -9.69 8.53
N VAL A 205 -23.26 -9.22 7.39
CA VAL A 205 -23.53 -7.90 6.79
C VAL A 205 -24.16 -8.11 5.41
N ARG A 206 -24.97 -7.14 4.96
CA ARG A 206 -25.54 -7.16 3.60
C ARG A 206 -24.43 -7.09 2.55
N LEU A 207 -24.57 -7.86 1.48
CA LEU A 207 -23.61 -7.86 0.37
C LEU A 207 -23.57 -6.51 -0.36
N ASP A 208 -24.64 -5.73 -0.32
CA ASP A 208 -24.73 -4.47 -1.05
C ASP A 208 -24.12 -3.27 -0.29
N SER A 209 -23.53 -3.47 0.91
CA SER A 209 -22.84 -2.37 1.59
C SER A 209 -21.50 -2.08 0.92
N GLU A 210 -21.09 -0.82 0.86
CA GLU A 210 -19.80 -0.41 0.26
C GLU A 210 -18.61 -1.14 0.91
N ASP A 211 -18.63 -1.30 2.24
CA ASP A 211 -17.59 -2.01 2.98
C ASP A 211 -17.55 -3.52 2.72
N SER A 212 -18.60 -4.09 2.10
CA SER A 212 -18.71 -5.54 1.93
C SER A 212 -17.63 -6.08 1.01
N LEU A 213 -17.08 -5.25 0.11
CA LEU A 213 -16.09 -5.65 -0.90
C LEU A 213 -14.88 -6.32 -0.25
N TYR A 214 -14.39 -5.78 0.86
CA TYR A 214 -13.20 -6.27 1.56
C TYR A 214 -13.51 -7.21 2.73
N PHE A 215 -14.80 -7.41 3.05
CA PHE A 215 -15.19 -8.40 4.04
C PHE A 215 -15.07 -9.82 3.51
N VAL A 216 -14.73 -10.73 4.40
CA VAL A 216 -14.75 -12.16 4.11
C VAL A 216 -16.19 -12.58 3.84
N LYS A 217 -16.36 -13.37 2.79
CA LYS A 217 -17.67 -13.89 2.37
C LYS A 217 -17.69 -15.39 2.60
N THR A 218 -18.84 -15.94 2.96
CA THR A 218 -19.05 -17.37 3.08
C THR A 218 -20.10 -17.81 2.06
N ALA A 219 -19.68 -18.59 1.06
CA ALA A 219 -20.58 -19.23 0.12
C ALA A 219 -20.93 -20.64 0.63
N CYS A 220 -22.20 -21.00 0.59
CA CYS A 220 -22.70 -22.27 1.10
C CYS A 220 -23.75 -22.85 0.16
N MET A 221 -23.68 -24.17 -0.03
CA MET A 221 -24.75 -24.94 -0.65
C MET A 221 -25.11 -26.13 0.24
N THR A 222 -26.41 -26.35 0.40
CA THR A 222 -26.99 -27.50 1.10
C THR A 222 -27.97 -28.21 0.20
N VAL A 223 -27.96 -29.54 0.20
CA VAL A 223 -29.02 -30.37 -0.39
C VAL A 223 -29.68 -31.13 0.76
N TYR A 224 -30.91 -30.74 1.06
CA TYR A 224 -31.65 -31.23 2.22
C TYR A 224 -32.27 -32.61 1.98
N ASP A 225 -32.35 -33.40 3.05
CA ASP A 225 -33.20 -34.58 3.19
C ASP A 225 -33.18 -35.50 1.95
N ILE A 226 -31.98 -35.93 1.55
CA ILE A 226 -31.75 -36.78 0.38
C ILE A 226 -32.48 -38.12 0.59
N PRO A 227 -33.40 -38.53 -0.31
CA PRO A 227 -34.10 -39.80 -0.19
C PRO A 227 -33.16 -40.99 -0.44
N ASP A 228 -33.51 -42.17 0.07
CA ASP A 228 -32.82 -43.42 -0.26
C ASP A 228 -33.23 -43.93 -1.65
N LEU A 229 -32.54 -43.41 -2.65
CA LEU A 229 -32.86 -43.57 -4.07
C LEU A 229 -32.60 -44.97 -4.65
N LEU A 230 -32.00 -45.88 -3.87
CA LEU A 230 -31.59 -47.23 -4.29
C LEU A 230 -32.53 -48.35 -3.79
N GLY A 231 -33.77 -47.98 -3.40
CA GLY A 231 -34.83 -48.92 -3.07
C GLY A 231 -35.14 -49.11 -1.59
N GLY A 232 -34.63 -48.23 -0.71
CA GLY A 232 -35.04 -48.20 0.71
C GLY A 232 -36.19 -47.23 0.96
N ARG A 233 -37.06 -47.54 1.93
CA ARG A 233 -38.00 -46.56 2.49
C ARG A 233 -37.24 -45.74 3.55
N GLY A 234 -36.79 -44.54 3.21
CA GLY A 234 -36.12 -43.66 4.18
C GLY A 234 -35.42 -42.44 3.57
N CYS A 235 -34.90 -41.60 4.45
CA CYS A 235 -34.01 -40.48 4.13
C CYS A 235 -32.57 -40.89 4.50
N LEU A 236 -31.59 -40.51 3.67
CA LEU A 236 -30.16 -40.70 3.95
C LEU A 236 -29.59 -39.57 4.82
N GLY A 237 -30.24 -38.41 4.88
CA GLY A 237 -29.78 -37.17 5.51
C GLY A 237 -29.50 -36.06 4.48
N SER A 238 -28.84 -34.98 4.90
CA SER A 238 -28.46 -33.85 4.03
C SER A 238 -26.95 -33.80 3.80
N VAL A 239 -26.52 -33.12 2.73
CA VAL A 239 -25.11 -32.76 2.52
C VAL A 239 -24.94 -31.24 2.52
N VAL A 240 -23.87 -30.75 3.14
CA VAL A 240 -23.56 -29.33 3.24
C VAL A 240 -22.10 -29.09 2.87
N PHE A 241 -21.85 -28.06 2.07
CA PHE A 241 -20.51 -27.55 1.80
C PHE A 241 -20.51 -26.03 1.86
N SER A 242 -19.51 -25.46 2.53
CA SER A 242 -19.30 -24.01 2.50
C SER A 242 -17.82 -23.62 2.58
N GLU A 243 -17.49 -22.50 1.96
CA GLU A 243 -16.14 -21.96 1.92
C GLU A 243 -16.15 -20.47 2.27
N SER A 244 -15.18 -20.04 3.07
CA SER A 244 -14.88 -18.62 3.28
C SER A 244 -13.88 -18.14 2.23
N PHE A 245 -14.18 -17.02 1.59
CA PHE A 245 -13.38 -16.46 0.52
C PHE A 245 -13.28 -14.93 0.62
N LEU A 246 -12.25 -14.38 -0.01
CA LEU A 246 -12.08 -12.94 -0.24
C LEU A 246 -12.09 -12.66 -1.74
N THR A 247 -12.54 -11.45 -2.07
CA THR A 247 -12.56 -10.90 -3.42
C THR A 247 -11.70 -9.65 -3.43
N SER A 248 -11.06 -9.38 -4.55
CA SER A 248 -10.29 -8.18 -4.78
C SER A 248 -10.63 -7.65 -6.16
N GLN A 249 -10.74 -6.34 -6.26
CA GLN A 249 -11.18 -5.64 -7.46
C GLN A 249 -10.28 -4.44 -7.71
N ILE A 250 -9.71 -4.35 -8.89
CA ILE A 250 -8.93 -3.19 -9.35
C ILE A 250 -9.65 -2.62 -10.57
N LEU A 251 -9.97 -1.33 -10.53
CA LEU A 251 -10.47 -0.63 -11.71
C LEU A 251 -9.29 -0.29 -12.62
N VAL A 252 -9.40 -0.65 -13.90
CA VAL A 252 -8.31 -0.50 -14.88
C VAL A 252 -8.79 0.38 -16.01
N LYS A 253 -8.05 1.45 -16.29
CA LYS A 253 -8.32 2.35 -17.41
C LYS A 253 -7.54 1.92 -18.64
N GLU A 254 -8.30 1.65 -19.71
CA GLU A 254 -7.79 1.27 -21.02
C GLU A 254 -7.31 2.50 -21.81
N LYS A 255 -6.61 2.26 -22.92
CA LYS A 255 -6.05 3.34 -23.77
C LYS A 255 -7.12 4.22 -24.41
N ASP A 256 -8.30 3.67 -24.66
CA ASP A 256 -9.47 4.37 -25.21
C ASP A 256 -10.26 5.15 -24.13
N GLY A 257 -9.84 5.06 -22.86
CA GLY A 257 -10.48 5.71 -21.72
C GLY A 257 -11.59 4.88 -21.07
N THR A 258 -11.91 3.70 -21.60
CA THR A 258 -12.86 2.78 -20.95
C THR A 258 -12.29 2.25 -19.64
N VAL A 259 -13.17 1.99 -18.67
CA VAL A 259 -12.78 1.43 -17.37
C VAL A 259 -13.26 -0.01 -17.29
N THR A 260 -12.31 -0.93 -17.30
CA THR A 260 -12.52 -2.36 -17.09
C THR A 260 -12.25 -2.71 -15.63
N THR A 261 -12.67 -3.90 -15.21
CA THR A 261 -12.47 -4.39 -13.85
C THR A 261 -11.62 -5.64 -13.89
N GLU A 262 -10.45 -5.59 -13.25
CA GLU A 262 -9.63 -6.76 -12.97
C GLU A 262 -10.07 -7.34 -11.61
N THR A 263 -10.35 -8.64 -11.57
CA THR A 263 -10.84 -9.32 -10.37
C THR A 263 -9.94 -10.48 -9.98
N SER A 264 -9.80 -10.68 -8.68
CA SER A 264 -9.10 -11.82 -8.11
C SER A 264 -9.85 -12.33 -6.89
N SER A 265 -9.73 -13.62 -6.58
CA SER A 265 -10.37 -14.22 -5.42
C SER A 265 -9.50 -15.29 -4.80
N ILE A 266 -9.64 -15.48 -3.49
CA ILE A 266 -8.98 -16.56 -2.78
C ILE A 266 -9.92 -17.24 -1.79
N VAL A 267 -9.89 -18.57 -1.76
CA VAL A 267 -10.64 -19.37 -0.80
C VAL A 267 -9.77 -19.66 0.42
N LEU A 268 -10.03 -18.94 1.51
CA LEU A 268 -9.23 -18.98 2.74
C LEU A 268 -9.32 -20.33 3.47
N THR A 269 -10.42 -21.07 3.27
CA THR A 269 -10.66 -22.37 3.91
C THR A 269 -10.32 -23.56 3.00
N ALA A 270 -9.72 -23.33 1.83
CA ALA A 270 -9.37 -24.39 0.87
C ALA A 270 -8.29 -25.36 1.40
N ALA A 271 -7.44 -24.92 2.33
CA ALA A 271 -6.45 -25.78 2.98
C ALA A 271 -7.08 -26.84 3.92
N ILE A 272 -8.37 -26.72 4.25
CA ILE A 272 -9.11 -27.74 5.00
C ILE A 272 -9.66 -28.75 3.98
N PRO A 273 -9.30 -30.05 4.08
CA PRO A 273 -9.71 -31.06 3.13
C PRO A 273 -11.20 -31.00 2.84
N ARG A 274 -11.54 -30.77 1.55
CA ARG A 274 -12.92 -30.69 1.08
C ARG A 274 -13.58 -32.06 1.14
N PHE A 275 -12.81 -33.11 0.96
CA PHE A 275 -13.25 -34.50 1.03
C PHE A 275 -12.45 -35.29 2.07
N CYS A 276 -13.11 -36.19 2.78
CA CYS A 276 -12.46 -37.18 3.65
C CYS A 276 -13.40 -38.37 3.84
N SER A 277 -12.82 -39.56 3.99
CA SER A 277 -13.56 -40.76 4.32
C SER A 277 -12.77 -41.61 5.32
N TRP A 278 -13.48 -42.39 6.14
CA TRP A 278 -12.86 -43.39 7.02
C TRP A 278 -13.52 -44.74 6.84
N LEU A 279 -12.70 -45.79 6.79
CA LEU A 279 -13.19 -47.16 6.90
C LEU A 279 -13.60 -47.42 8.36
N VAL A 280 -14.92 -47.54 8.58
CA VAL A 280 -15.55 -47.76 9.90
C VAL A 280 -16.12 -49.17 10.04
N GLU A 281 -16.70 -49.74 8.97
CA GLU A 281 -17.30 -51.08 9.01
C GLU A 281 -16.24 -52.19 8.88
N ASP A 282 -16.30 -53.21 9.76
CA ASP A 282 -15.33 -54.33 9.81
C ASP A 282 -15.19 -55.08 8.48
N ASN A 283 -16.27 -55.25 7.73
CA ASN A 283 -16.24 -55.96 6.45
C ASN A 283 -15.43 -55.21 5.38
N LYS A 284 -15.46 -53.87 5.39
CA LYS A 284 -14.70 -53.04 4.44
C LYS A 284 -13.22 -52.96 4.83
N ILE A 285 -12.92 -52.95 6.14
CA ILE A 285 -11.55 -53.04 6.65
C ILE A 285 -10.94 -54.37 6.25
N LYS A 286 -11.64 -55.48 6.49
CA LYS A 286 -11.23 -56.83 6.06
C LYS A 286 -11.03 -56.93 4.55
N LEU A 287 -11.86 -56.25 3.74
CA LEU A 287 -11.67 -56.20 2.30
C LEU A 287 -10.36 -55.49 1.92
N SER A 288 -10.07 -54.34 2.52
CA SER A 288 -8.81 -53.62 2.30
C SER A 288 -7.59 -54.41 2.81
N GLU A 289 -7.72 -55.15 3.91
CA GLU A 289 -6.68 -56.06 4.43
C GLU A 289 -6.45 -57.24 3.48
N LYS A 290 -7.53 -57.85 2.97
CA LYS A 290 -7.44 -58.91 1.94
C LYS A 290 -6.78 -58.41 0.67
N THR A 291 -7.10 -57.20 0.23
CA THR A 291 -6.43 -56.56 -0.91
C THR A 291 -4.94 -56.33 -0.64
N GLN A 292 -4.57 -55.88 0.57
CA GLN A 292 -3.16 -55.74 0.95
C GLN A 292 -2.42 -57.08 0.97
N GLN A 293 -3.10 -58.17 1.31
CA GLN A 293 -2.53 -59.52 1.34
C GLN A 293 -2.38 -60.11 -0.07
N ALA A 294 -3.42 -60.03 -0.92
CA ALA A 294 -3.41 -60.50 -2.30
C ALA A 294 -2.39 -59.75 -3.19
N VAL A 295 -2.06 -58.51 -2.84
CA VAL A 295 -1.07 -57.68 -3.55
C VAL A 295 0.39 -58.01 -3.11
N ARG A 296 0.57 -58.87 -2.09
CA ARG A 296 1.88 -59.35 -1.61
C ARG A 296 2.20 -60.79 -2.01
N GLU A 297 1.29 -61.45 -2.72
CA GLU A 297 1.51 -62.80 -3.26
C GLU A 297 2.30 -62.72 -4.58
N ASP A 298 3.13 -63.73 -4.86
CA ASP A 298 4.06 -63.73 -6.02
C ASP A 298 3.33 -63.70 -7.38
N GLU A 299 2.08 -64.16 -7.45
CA GLU A 299 1.20 -64.08 -8.63
C GLU A 299 0.00 -63.16 -8.38
N CYS A 300 0.24 -61.84 -8.42
CA CYS A 300 -0.84 -60.85 -8.38
C CYS A 300 -1.46 -60.65 -9.78
N PHE A 301 -2.77 -60.35 -9.87
CA PHE A 301 -3.44 -60.01 -11.14
C PHE A 301 -2.89 -58.73 -11.81
N LEU A 302 -2.07 -57.95 -11.11
CA LEU A 302 -1.32 -56.80 -11.65
C LEU A 302 0.07 -57.19 -12.20
N GLY A 303 0.40 -58.48 -12.20
CA GLY A 303 1.69 -59.02 -12.62
C GLY A 303 2.73 -59.05 -11.50
N THR A 304 4.01 -59.10 -11.88
CA THR A 304 5.12 -59.24 -10.93
C THR A 304 5.33 -57.96 -10.13
N PHE A 305 5.58 -58.09 -8.84
CA PHE A 305 5.91 -56.96 -7.98
C PHE A 305 7.28 -56.38 -8.35
N LEU A 306 7.33 -55.06 -8.58
CA LEU A 306 8.57 -54.36 -8.93
C LEU A 306 9.17 -53.66 -7.71
N THR A 307 8.40 -52.77 -7.08
CA THR A 307 8.87 -52.00 -5.92
C THR A 307 7.74 -51.34 -5.15
N GLY A 308 8.02 -50.81 -3.95
CA GLY A 308 7.04 -50.05 -3.18
C GLY A 308 7.66 -49.18 -2.09
N GLY A 309 7.00 -48.07 -1.77
CA GLY A 309 7.52 -47.08 -0.82
C GLY A 309 6.53 -45.98 -0.45
N GLU A 310 6.90 -45.22 0.57
CA GLU A 310 6.19 -44.03 1.05
C GLU A 310 6.76 -42.75 0.41
N GLY A 311 6.10 -41.61 0.59
CA GLY A 311 6.54 -40.33 0.03
C GLY A 311 6.09 -40.04 -1.40
N ALA A 312 5.02 -40.68 -1.87
CA ALA A 312 4.37 -40.36 -3.15
C ALA A 312 3.07 -39.59 -2.92
N TYR A 313 2.87 -38.51 -3.68
CA TYR A 313 1.73 -37.61 -3.50
C TYR A 313 0.76 -37.70 -4.67
N LEU A 314 -0.52 -37.88 -4.38
CA LEU A 314 -1.57 -37.98 -5.40
C LEU A 314 -2.22 -36.62 -5.67
N TYR A 315 -2.33 -36.29 -6.94
CA TYR A 315 -2.97 -35.08 -7.45
C TYR A 315 -3.96 -35.45 -8.55
N SER A 316 -5.10 -34.76 -8.57
CA SER A 316 -6.09 -34.83 -9.65
C SER A 316 -6.46 -33.42 -10.09
N SER A 317 -7.03 -33.29 -11.29
CA SER A 317 -7.66 -32.04 -11.72
C SER A 317 -8.96 -31.73 -10.96
N SER A 318 -9.47 -32.69 -10.20
CA SER A 318 -10.64 -32.53 -9.33
C SER A 318 -10.40 -31.42 -8.28
N PRO A 319 -11.32 -30.46 -8.14
CA PRO A 319 -11.25 -29.44 -7.11
C PRO A 319 -11.50 -30.01 -5.70
N GLN A 320 -11.99 -31.24 -5.57
CA GLN A 320 -12.18 -31.91 -4.30
C GLN A 320 -10.87 -32.56 -3.79
N SER A 321 -9.89 -32.79 -4.66
CA SER A 321 -8.61 -33.40 -4.30
C SER A 321 -7.69 -32.40 -3.57
N SER A 322 -7.12 -32.85 -2.46
CA SER A 322 -5.96 -32.23 -1.84
C SER A 322 -4.72 -33.10 -2.05
N PRO A 323 -3.51 -32.54 -2.06
CA PRO A 323 -2.29 -33.35 -2.10
C PRO A 323 -2.25 -34.29 -0.91
N GLU A 324 -2.33 -35.59 -1.18
CA GLU A 324 -2.38 -36.64 -0.18
C GLU A 324 -1.18 -37.57 -0.34
N GLU A 325 -0.45 -37.81 0.75
CA GLU A 325 0.64 -38.77 0.78
C GLU A 325 0.09 -40.20 0.85
N GLY A 326 0.52 -41.03 -0.09
CA GLY A 326 0.16 -42.44 -0.17
C GLY A 326 1.39 -43.34 -0.27
N LYS A 327 1.22 -44.59 0.16
CA LYS A 327 2.20 -45.64 -0.08
C LYS A 327 1.91 -46.28 -1.43
N VAL A 328 2.83 -46.16 -2.38
CA VAL A 328 2.64 -46.65 -3.76
C VAL A 328 3.47 -47.91 -3.97
N HIS A 329 2.83 -48.94 -4.54
CA HIS A 329 3.44 -50.19 -4.98
C HIS A 329 3.27 -50.32 -6.51
N PHE A 330 4.36 -50.61 -7.20
CA PHE A 330 4.42 -50.77 -8.66
C PHE A 330 4.53 -52.24 -9.04
N PHE A 331 3.79 -52.64 -10.08
CA PHE A 331 3.77 -53.98 -10.66
C PHE A 331 4.03 -53.91 -12.16
N SER A 332 4.33 -55.03 -12.81
CA SER A 332 4.58 -55.07 -14.26
C SER A 332 3.38 -54.59 -15.10
N SER A 333 2.15 -54.80 -14.63
CA SER A 333 0.91 -54.49 -15.35
C SER A 333 -0.02 -53.50 -14.61
N GLY A 334 0.48 -52.75 -13.61
CA GLY A 334 -0.29 -51.71 -12.94
C GLY A 334 0.35 -51.20 -11.64
N LEU A 335 -0.42 -50.47 -10.84
CA LEU A 335 0.02 -49.98 -9.53
C LEU A 335 -1.10 -50.05 -8.48
N VAL A 336 -0.68 -50.06 -7.21
CA VAL A 336 -1.58 -49.97 -6.06
C VAL A 336 -1.12 -48.84 -5.16
N VAL A 337 -2.06 -47.98 -4.77
CA VAL A 337 -1.85 -46.94 -3.77
C VAL A 337 -2.60 -47.31 -2.50
N PHE A 338 -1.89 -47.42 -1.39
CA PHE A 338 -2.49 -47.55 -0.07
C PHE A 338 -2.57 -46.18 0.58
N HIS A 339 -3.79 -45.71 0.78
CA HIS A 339 -4.05 -44.45 1.46
C HIS A 339 -4.70 -44.70 2.82
N ARG A 340 -4.30 -43.90 3.82
CA ARG A 340 -4.76 -44.02 5.20
C ARG A 340 -6.29 -43.87 5.36
N HIS A 341 -6.89 -43.03 4.53
CA HIS A 341 -8.31 -42.67 4.61
C HIS A 341 -9.19 -43.46 3.63
N HIS A 342 -8.66 -43.79 2.45
CA HIS A 342 -9.44 -44.39 1.36
C HIS A 342 -9.25 -45.91 1.24
N GLY A 343 -8.27 -46.49 1.93
CA GLY A 343 -7.88 -47.88 1.73
C GLY A 343 -7.06 -48.04 0.44
N SER A 344 -7.19 -49.18 -0.22
CA SER A 344 -6.46 -49.51 -1.45
C SER A 344 -7.11 -48.92 -2.71
N ILE A 345 -6.32 -48.25 -3.54
CA ILE A 345 -6.69 -47.78 -4.88
C ILE A 345 -5.85 -48.60 -5.87
N ILE A 346 -6.51 -49.26 -6.82
CA ILE A 346 -5.85 -50.17 -7.76
C ILE A 346 -6.04 -49.64 -9.17
N ILE A 347 -4.94 -49.47 -9.88
CA ILE A 347 -4.95 -48.97 -11.26
C ILE A 347 -4.20 -49.98 -12.13
N SER A 348 -4.95 -50.84 -12.83
CA SER A 348 -4.41 -51.75 -13.84
C SER A 348 -4.15 -51.01 -15.14
N LYS A 349 -3.09 -51.39 -15.88
CA LYS A 349 -2.79 -50.86 -17.23
C LYS A 349 -3.96 -51.05 -18.20
N ASN A 350 -4.82 -52.05 -17.99
CA ASN A 350 -6.01 -52.26 -18.82
C ASN A 350 -6.99 -51.06 -18.81
N TYR A 351 -7.00 -50.31 -17.71
CA TYR A 351 -7.82 -49.12 -17.52
C TYR A 351 -7.08 -47.81 -17.83
N MET A 352 -5.82 -47.87 -18.28
CA MET A 352 -5.05 -46.69 -18.67
C MET A 352 -5.19 -46.45 -20.18
N ASN A 353 -5.19 -45.18 -20.58
CA ASN A 353 -5.11 -44.73 -21.97
C ASN A 353 -3.67 -44.36 -22.36
N SER A 354 -2.93 -43.78 -21.41
CA SER A 354 -1.54 -43.36 -21.59
C SER A 354 -0.83 -43.30 -20.24
N ILE A 355 0.49 -43.48 -20.24
CA ILE A 355 1.32 -43.28 -19.06
C ILE A 355 2.54 -42.46 -19.50
N SER A 356 2.72 -41.29 -18.87
CA SER A 356 3.82 -40.39 -19.18
C SER A 356 4.61 -40.03 -17.91
N PHE A 357 5.89 -39.78 -18.06
CA PHE A 357 6.78 -39.43 -16.96
C PHE A 357 7.58 -38.18 -17.28
N TYR A 358 7.50 -37.19 -16.38
CA TYR A 358 8.32 -36.00 -16.39
C TYR A 358 9.37 -36.11 -15.28
N ASP A 359 10.64 -36.15 -15.66
CA ASP A 359 11.79 -36.41 -14.78
C ASP A 359 12.17 -35.19 -13.92
N GLY A 360 12.02 -33.97 -14.47
CA GLY A 360 12.60 -32.78 -13.87
C GLY A 360 14.13 -32.76 -14.04
N ASP A 361 14.87 -32.45 -12.97
CA ASP A 361 16.34 -32.29 -12.95
C ASP A 361 17.03 -33.20 -11.90
N SER A 362 16.33 -34.24 -11.45
CA SER A 362 16.73 -35.24 -10.45
C SER A 362 17.15 -34.73 -9.06
N THR A 363 17.28 -33.43 -8.84
CA THR A 363 17.87 -32.87 -7.60
C THR A 363 17.01 -31.81 -6.92
N SER A 364 16.30 -30.99 -7.69
CA SER A 364 15.54 -29.84 -7.20
C SER A 364 14.09 -29.80 -7.71
N VAL A 365 13.82 -30.37 -8.88
CA VAL A 365 12.51 -30.40 -9.54
C VAL A 365 11.78 -31.70 -9.24
N VAL A 366 10.51 -31.61 -8.86
CA VAL A 366 9.65 -32.76 -8.58
C VAL A 366 9.37 -33.55 -9.85
N ALA A 367 9.65 -34.85 -9.81
CA ALA A 367 9.29 -35.77 -10.88
C ALA A 367 7.81 -36.18 -10.76
N VAL A 368 7.12 -36.34 -11.89
CA VAL A 368 5.70 -36.69 -11.90
C VAL A 368 5.38 -37.80 -12.90
N LEU A 369 4.62 -38.78 -12.43
CA LEU A 369 4.00 -39.81 -13.24
C LEU A 369 2.56 -39.41 -13.56
N LEU A 370 2.24 -39.27 -14.84
CA LEU A 370 0.93 -38.90 -15.36
C LEU A 370 0.24 -40.14 -15.92
N ILE A 371 -0.98 -40.40 -15.44
CA ILE A 371 -1.77 -41.57 -15.83
C ILE A 371 -3.11 -41.06 -16.38
N ASP A 372 -3.28 -41.15 -17.68
CA ASP A 372 -4.59 -40.92 -18.31
C ASP A 372 -5.37 -42.23 -18.24
N PHE A 373 -6.63 -42.18 -17.78
CA PHE A 373 -7.43 -43.39 -17.54
C PHE A 373 -8.76 -43.39 -18.31
N LYS A 374 -9.27 -44.61 -18.55
CA LYS A 374 -10.58 -44.87 -19.17
C LYS A 374 -11.70 -44.58 -18.18
N SER A 375 -12.86 -44.14 -18.67
CA SER A 375 -14.05 -43.87 -17.84
C SER A 375 -14.49 -45.10 -17.02
N SER A 376 -14.21 -46.32 -17.50
CA SER A 376 -14.47 -47.57 -16.79
C SER A 376 -13.67 -47.73 -15.48
N LEU A 377 -12.64 -46.92 -15.23
CA LEU A 377 -11.93 -46.89 -13.93
C LEU A 377 -12.72 -46.16 -12.84
N ARG A 378 -13.63 -45.24 -13.20
CA ARG A 378 -14.32 -44.36 -12.23
C ARG A 378 -15.03 -45.10 -11.09
N PRO A 379 -15.71 -46.25 -11.29
CA PRO A 379 -16.28 -47.03 -10.19
C PRO A 379 -15.26 -47.55 -9.17
N HIS A 380 -14.00 -47.69 -9.60
CA HIS A 380 -12.88 -48.22 -8.82
C HIS A 380 -11.94 -47.15 -8.29
N LEU A 381 -12.20 -45.88 -8.59
CA LEU A 381 -11.43 -44.73 -8.15
C LEU A 381 -12.25 -43.91 -7.16
N PRO A 382 -11.66 -43.41 -6.05
CA PRO A 382 -12.36 -42.49 -5.15
C PRO A 382 -12.93 -41.28 -5.89
N VAL A 383 -14.13 -40.85 -5.51
CA VAL A 383 -14.86 -39.75 -6.18
C VAL A 383 -14.07 -38.44 -6.22
N GLN A 384 -13.23 -38.15 -5.21
CA GLN A 384 -12.42 -36.95 -5.19
C GLN A 384 -11.27 -36.94 -6.22
N PHE A 385 -11.06 -38.03 -6.97
CA PHE A 385 -10.13 -38.06 -8.09
C PHE A 385 -10.86 -38.09 -9.44
N HIS A 386 -12.18 -37.95 -9.45
CA HIS A 386 -12.98 -37.87 -10.67
C HIS A 386 -12.86 -36.45 -11.24
N GLY A 387 -11.83 -36.20 -12.05
CA GLY A 387 -11.65 -34.95 -12.78
C GLY A 387 -12.26 -34.98 -14.18
N SER A 388 -12.54 -33.80 -14.75
CA SER A 388 -13.01 -33.64 -16.14
C SER A 388 -12.01 -34.18 -17.16
N SER A 389 -10.72 -34.06 -16.86
CA SER A 389 -9.61 -34.47 -17.73
C SER A 389 -9.18 -35.93 -17.56
N ASN A 390 -9.86 -36.73 -16.73
CA ASN A 390 -9.64 -38.17 -16.52
C ASN A 390 -8.14 -38.57 -16.40
N PHE A 391 -7.36 -37.76 -15.68
CA PHE A 391 -5.96 -38.07 -15.39
C PHE A 391 -5.67 -38.04 -13.89
N LEU A 392 -4.63 -38.77 -13.50
CA LEU A 392 -4.05 -38.77 -12.15
C LEU A 392 -2.56 -38.44 -12.25
N MET A 393 -2.08 -37.56 -11.39
CA MET A 393 -0.66 -37.22 -11.28
C MET A 393 -0.12 -37.76 -9.94
N ILE A 394 0.92 -38.56 -10.01
CA ILE A 394 1.65 -39.05 -8.83
C ILE A 394 3.00 -38.33 -8.79
N ALA A 395 3.17 -37.45 -7.81
CA ALA A 395 4.41 -36.72 -7.60
C ALA A 395 5.37 -37.54 -6.75
N LEU A 396 6.61 -37.67 -7.24
CA LEU A 396 7.72 -38.36 -6.61
C LEU A 396 8.77 -37.31 -6.25
N PHE A 397 8.95 -37.07 -4.95
CA PHE A 397 9.89 -36.04 -4.50
C PHE A 397 11.35 -36.48 -4.70
N PRO A 398 12.23 -35.58 -5.20
CA PRO A 398 13.65 -35.83 -5.34
C PRO A 398 14.27 -36.37 -4.06
N ARG A 399 15.25 -37.28 -4.21
CA ARG A 399 15.98 -37.95 -3.11
C ARG A 399 15.12 -38.83 -2.19
N SER A 400 13.82 -38.95 -2.42
CA SER A 400 13.00 -39.92 -1.69
C SER A 400 13.36 -41.36 -2.10
N LYS A 401 13.14 -42.31 -1.18
CA LYS A 401 13.38 -43.74 -1.46
C LYS A 401 12.53 -44.22 -2.64
N ILE A 402 11.27 -43.79 -2.70
CA ILE A 402 10.35 -44.18 -3.78
C ILE A 402 10.83 -43.66 -5.14
N TYR A 403 11.33 -42.42 -5.20
CA TYR A 403 11.94 -41.84 -6.40
C TYR A 403 13.12 -42.71 -6.88
N GLN A 404 14.09 -43.01 -6.01
CA GLN A 404 15.25 -43.84 -6.37
C GLN A 404 14.84 -45.24 -6.86
N THR A 405 13.92 -45.89 -6.14
CA THR A 405 13.44 -47.23 -6.51
C THR A 405 12.67 -47.23 -7.83
N PHE A 406 11.92 -46.16 -8.14
CA PHE A 406 11.20 -46.04 -9.42
C PHE A 406 12.16 -46.08 -10.62
N TYR A 407 13.26 -45.33 -10.60
CA TYR A 407 14.26 -45.38 -11.71
C TYR A 407 14.92 -46.75 -11.81
N SER A 408 15.34 -47.32 -10.69
CA SER A 408 16.09 -48.58 -10.70
C SER A 408 15.25 -49.81 -11.06
N GLN A 409 13.95 -49.83 -10.70
CA GLN A 409 13.12 -51.05 -10.74
C GLN A 409 11.85 -50.93 -11.58
N VAL A 410 11.36 -49.72 -11.90
CA VAL A 410 10.07 -49.52 -12.61
C VAL A 410 10.24 -48.92 -14.00
N PHE A 411 11.14 -47.94 -14.14
CA PHE A 411 11.31 -47.16 -15.37
C PHE A 411 11.61 -48.03 -16.60
N SER A 412 12.64 -48.87 -16.54
CA SER A 412 13.03 -49.74 -17.67
C SER A 412 11.97 -50.81 -18.01
N PRO A 413 11.41 -51.57 -17.03
CA PRO A 413 10.35 -52.54 -17.32
C PRO A 413 9.09 -51.94 -17.94
N TRP A 414 8.73 -50.72 -17.56
CA TRP A 414 7.55 -50.04 -18.12
C TRP A 414 7.82 -49.38 -19.48
N GLN A 415 9.09 -49.16 -19.84
CA GLN A 415 9.49 -48.60 -21.13
C GLN A 415 9.64 -49.67 -22.23
N GLN A 416 10.15 -50.86 -21.88
CA GLN A 416 10.61 -51.88 -22.85
C GLN A 416 9.56 -52.94 -23.30
N GLN A 417 8.27 -52.78 -22.98
CA GLN A 417 7.25 -53.78 -23.35
C GLN A 417 7.00 -53.83 -24.87
N ALA A 418 7.57 -54.85 -25.53
CA ALA A 418 7.58 -55.03 -26.99
C ALA A 418 6.32 -55.69 -27.59
N ASN A 419 5.43 -56.26 -26.78
CA ASN A 419 4.23 -56.96 -27.26
C ASN A 419 2.96 -56.28 -26.70
N SER A 420 2.34 -55.42 -27.52
CA SER A 420 0.97 -54.85 -27.42
C SER A 420 0.49 -54.17 -26.11
N GLY A 421 1.37 -53.91 -25.13
CA GLY A 421 1.04 -53.22 -23.88
C GLY A 421 1.29 -51.70 -23.88
N LEU A 422 0.67 -50.99 -22.92
CA LEU A 422 0.95 -49.57 -22.64
C LEU A 422 2.39 -49.36 -22.12
N SER A 423 3.18 -48.63 -22.90
CA SER A 423 4.55 -48.24 -22.55
C SER A 423 4.64 -46.84 -21.94
N LEU A 424 5.60 -46.65 -21.03
CA LEU A 424 5.90 -45.38 -20.38
C LEU A 424 6.59 -44.41 -21.35
N LYS A 425 6.01 -43.22 -21.55
CA LYS A 425 6.60 -42.16 -22.39
C LYS A 425 7.29 -41.11 -21.52
N VAL A 426 8.52 -40.75 -21.84
CA VAL A 426 9.20 -39.63 -21.19
C VAL A 426 8.82 -38.34 -21.90
N ILE A 427 8.41 -37.33 -21.14
CA ILE A 427 8.03 -36.01 -21.67
C ILE A 427 8.90 -34.92 -21.08
N GLN A 428 9.10 -33.86 -21.85
CA GLN A 428 9.73 -32.62 -21.42
C GLN A 428 8.67 -31.63 -20.89
N GLU A 429 9.11 -30.50 -20.32
CA GLU A 429 8.20 -29.53 -19.67
C GLU A 429 7.16 -28.92 -20.63
N ASP A 430 7.56 -28.71 -21.88
CA ASP A 430 6.68 -28.25 -22.97
C ASP A 430 5.56 -29.24 -23.30
N GLY A 431 5.80 -30.54 -23.07
CA GLY A 431 4.83 -31.63 -23.24
C GLY A 431 3.73 -31.67 -22.17
N LEU A 432 3.86 -30.91 -21.07
CA LEU A 432 2.82 -30.81 -20.05
C LEU A 432 1.69 -29.88 -20.50
N SER A 433 0.44 -30.29 -20.31
CA SER A 433 -0.72 -29.42 -20.52
C SER A 433 -0.74 -28.26 -19.50
N VAL A 434 -1.52 -27.21 -19.78
CA VAL A 434 -1.65 -26.04 -18.87
C VAL A 434 -2.13 -26.48 -17.47
N GLU A 435 -3.06 -27.43 -17.41
CA GLU A 435 -3.54 -28.00 -16.14
C GLU A 435 -2.45 -28.80 -15.41
N GLN A 436 -1.70 -29.63 -16.14
CA GLN A 436 -0.62 -30.44 -15.58
C GLN A 436 0.53 -29.58 -15.06
N ARG A 437 0.93 -28.52 -15.79
CA ARG A 437 1.93 -27.54 -15.31
C ARG A 437 1.48 -26.85 -14.04
N ARG A 438 0.20 -26.48 -13.94
CA ARG A 438 -0.35 -25.88 -12.72
C ARG A 438 -0.24 -26.83 -11.52
N LEU A 439 -0.63 -28.09 -11.69
CA LEU A 439 -0.54 -29.09 -10.62
C LEU A 439 0.92 -29.40 -10.25
N HIS A 440 1.81 -29.50 -11.24
CA HIS A 440 3.24 -29.69 -11.04
C HIS A 440 3.85 -28.53 -10.24
N SER A 441 3.54 -27.28 -10.61
CA SER A 441 3.97 -26.09 -9.85
C SER A 441 3.50 -26.13 -8.39
N ASN A 442 2.27 -26.59 -8.14
CA ASN A 442 1.77 -26.77 -6.77
C ASN A 442 2.55 -27.85 -6.00
N ALA A 443 2.87 -28.97 -6.66
CA ALA A 443 3.71 -30.02 -6.08
C ALA A 443 5.14 -29.53 -5.78
N GLN A 444 5.70 -28.71 -6.67
CA GLN A 444 7.01 -28.07 -6.47
C GLN A 444 7.00 -27.13 -5.26
N LYS A 445 5.98 -26.29 -5.12
CA LYS A 445 5.83 -25.41 -3.94
C LYS A 445 5.71 -26.21 -2.65
N LEU A 446 4.96 -27.32 -2.66
CA LEU A 446 4.85 -28.21 -1.51
C LEU A 446 6.20 -28.84 -1.15
N PHE A 447 6.93 -29.37 -2.13
CA PHE A 447 8.27 -29.91 -1.93
C PHE A 447 9.23 -28.88 -1.34
N SER A 448 9.29 -27.67 -1.91
CA SER A 448 10.14 -26.58 -1.42
C SER A 448 9.80 -26.18 0.02
N ALA A 449 8.51 -26.19 0.40
CA ALA A 449 8.09 -25.87 1.77
C ALA A 449 8.40 -26.99 2.77
N LEU A 450 8.45 -28.25 2.34
CA LEU A 450 8.75 -29.40 3.19
C LEU A 450 10.27 -29.62 3.34
N ASN A 451 11.07 -29.24 2.35
CA ASN A 451 12.53 -29.40 2.34
C ASN A 451 13.30 -28.21 2.92
N HIS A 452 13.02 -27.84 4.18
CA HIS A 452 13.82 -26.85 4.89
C HIS A 452 15.01 -27.49 5.64
N PRO A 453 16.22 -26.90 5.56
CA PRO A 453 17.38 -27.39 6.32
C PRO A 453 17.15 -27.25 7.84
N ALA A 454 17.65 -28.21 8.61
CA ALA A 454 17.50 -28.26 10.06
C ALA A 454 18.16 -27.02 10.71
N GLY A 455 17.36 -26.06 11.19
CA GLY A 455 17.85 -24.90 11.95
C GLY A 455 17.03 -23.61 11.78
N GLU A 456 16.31 -23.42 10.67
CA GLU A 456 15.47 -22.23 10.46
C GLU A 456 14.05 -22.41 11.03
N LYS A 457 13.56 -21.40 11.76
CA LYS A 457 12.18 -21.40 12.25
C LYS A 457 11.18 -21.38 11.09
N TRP A 458 10.24 -22.33 11.11
CA TRP A 458 9.14 -22.41 10.16
C TRP A 458 8.36 -21.10 10.15
N SER A 459 8.21 -20.44 9.00
CA SER A 459 7.24 -19.36 8.88
C SER A 459 5.88 -19.97 8.53
N PRO A 460 4.83 -19.78 9.36
CA PRO A 460 3.49 -20.31 9.05
C PRO A 460 2.95 -19.85 7.70
N LEU A 461 3.36 -18.65 7.25
CA LEU A 461 3.00 -18.09 5.95
C LEU A 461 3.57 -18.88 4.76
N LYS A 462 4.84 -19.34 4.81
CA LYS A 462 5.41 -20.15 3.71
C LYS A 462 4.67 -21.47 3.53
N LEU A 463 4.32 -22.14 4.63
CA LEU A 463 3.54 -23.37 4.59
C LEU A 463 2.11 -23.13 4.08
N LEU A 464 1.52 -22.00 4.44
CA LEU A 464 0.21 -21.59 3.92
C LEU A 464 0.26 -21.28 2.42
N SER A 465 1.27 -20.56 1.92
CA SER A 465 1.45 -20.32 0.48
C SER A 465 1.64 -21.62 -0.31
N ALA A 466 2.25 -22.66 0.29
CA ALA A 466 2.34 -23.98 -0.33
C ALA A 466 0.99 -24.71 -0.40
N LYS A 467 0.10 -24.50 0.58
CA LYS A 467 -1.26 -25.08 0.61
C LYS A 467 -2.29 -24.25 -0.16
N LEU A 468 -2.01 -22.96 -0.37
CA LEU A 468 -2.82 -22.00 -1.11
C LEU A 468 -1.95 -21.35 -2.20
N PRO A 469 -1.73 -22.03 -3.33
CA PRO A 469 -0.76 -21.59 -4.34
C PRO A 469 -1.04 -20.21 -4.94
N GLU A 470 -2.30 -19.75 -4.88
CA GLU A 470 -2.78 -18.46 -5.39
C GLU A 470 -2.61 -17.32 -4.37
N LEU A 471 -2.15 -17.60 -3.14
CA LEU A 471 -2.06 -16.61 -2.05
C LEU A 471 -1.13 -15.45 -2.38
N ASP A 472 0.07 -15.73 -2.88
CA ASP A 472 1.07 -14.68 -3.14
C ASP A 472 0.57 -13.71 -4.22
N TRP A 473 -0.03 -14.24 -5.29
CA TRP A 473 -0.67 -13.46 -6.35
C TRP A 473 -1.85 -12.64 -5.82
N PHE A 474 -2.73 -13.27 -5.03
CA PHE A 474 -3.87 -12.58 -4.44
C PHE A 474 -3.42 -11.43 -3.53
N LEU A 475 -2.38 -11.61 -2.70
CA LEU A 475 -1.86 -10.55 -1.83
C LEU A 475 -1.32 -9.36 -2.63
N GLN A 476 -0.63 -9.61 -3.73
CA GLN A 476 -0.13 -8.54 -4.63
C GLN A 476 -1.28 -7.74 -5.24
N HIS A 477 -2.33 -8.42 -5.71
CA HIS A 477 -3.55 -7.81 -6.26
C HIS A 477 -4.35 -7.08 -5.17
N PHE A 478 -4.52 -7.70 -4.01
CA PHE A 478 -5.27 -7.15 -2.88
C PHE A 478 -4.62 -5.89 -2.34
N ALA A 479 -3.29 -5.82 -2.26
CA ALA A 479 -2.58 -4.62 -1.81
C ALA A 479 -2.88 -3.38 -2.66
N VAL A 480 -3.10 -3.54 -3.97
CA VAL A 480 -3.48 -2.43 -4.86
C VAL A 480 -4.96 -2.10 -4.69
N SER A 481 -5.80 -3.13 -4.70
CA SER A 481 -7.26 -3.02 -4.57
C SER A 481 -7.69 -2.37 -3.26
N SER A 482 -6.98 -2.62 -2.15
CA SER A 482 -7.38 -2.15 -0.82
C SER A 482 -7.08 -0.68 -0.53
N VAL A 483 -6.24 -0.02 -1.36
CA VAL A 483 -5.82 1.36 -1.13
C VAL A 483 -6.89 2.36 -1.59
N SER A 484 -7.49 2.13 -2.75
CA SER A 484 -8.48 3.04 -3.33
C SER A 484 -9.25 2.40 -4.47
N GLN A 485 -10.40 2.99 -4.78
CA GLN A 485 -11.23 2.67 -5.95
C GLN A 485 -10.87 3.51 -7.19
N GLU A 486 -9.83 4.36 -7.11
CA GLU A 486 -9.37 5.12 -8.29
C GLU A 486 -8.77 4.19 -9.36
N PRO A 487 -9.07 4.41 -10.65
CA PRO A 487 -8.62 3.51 -11.72
C PRO A 487 -7.11 3.62 -11.96
N VAL A 488 -6.49 2.47 -12.21
CA VAL A 488 -5.07 2.37 -12.59
C VAL A 488 -4.92 2.19 -14.10
N MET A 489 -3.83 2.70 -14.69
CA MET A 489 -3.63 2.56 -16.13
C MET A 489 -3.28 1.11 -16.50
N ARG A 490 -3.88 0.59 -17.58
CA ARG A 490 -3.61 -0.78 -18.07
C ARG A 490 -2.13 -1.07 -18.30
N ALA A 491 -1.39 -0.07 -18.78
CA ALA A 491 0.05 -0.15 -19.01
C ALA A 491 0.88 -0.30 -17.72
N HIS A 492 0.36 0.13 -16.58
CA HIS A 492 1.03 0.07 -15.28
C HIS A 492 0.64 -1.17 -14.46
N LEU A 493 -0.49 -1.80 -14.80
CA LEU A 493 -1.01 -2.96 -14.07
C LEU A 493 0.03 -4.10 -13.87
N PRO A 494 0.84 -4.50 -14.86
CA PRO A 494 1.86 -5.54 -14.64
C PRO A 494 2.88 -5.18 -13.55
N VAL A 495 3.32 -3.92 -13.51
CA VAL A 495 4.21 -3.39 -12.47
C VAL A 495 3.51 -3.37 -11.11
N LEU A 496 2.24 -2.98 -11.08
CA LEU A 496 1.39 -3.00 -9.89
C LEU A 496 1.06 -4.41 -9.40
N LEU A 497 1.24 -5.43 -10.22
CA LEU A 497 1.07 -6.83 -9.81
C LEU A 497 2.41 -7.55 -9.66
N GLN A 498 3.55 -6.82 -9.73
CA GLN A 498 4.90 -7.38 -9.63
C GLN A 498 5.14 -8.57 -10.58
N GLN A 499 4.51 -8.53 -11.76
CA GLN A 499 4.75 -9.52 -12.79
C GLN A 499 6.14 -9.29 -13.38
N ALA A 500 6.90 -10.38 -13.60
CA ALA A 500 8.17 -10.31 -14.30
C ALA A 500 7.96 -9.59 -15.63
N GLU A 501 8.75 -8.56 -15.89
CA GLU A 501 8.56 -7.70 -17.06
C GLU A 501 8.51 -8.55 -18.33
N ILE A 502 7.37 -8.52 -19.02
CA ILE A 502 7.39 -8.77 -20.45
C ILE A 502 8.17 -7.60 -20.99
N ASN A 503 9.46 -7.82 -21.26
CA ASN A 503 10.35 -6.85 -21.90
C ASN A 503 9.56 -6.10 -22.97
N SER A 504 9.21 -4.83 -22.71
CA SER A 504 8.66 -4.02 -23.78
C SER A 504 9.78 -3.89 -24.80
N PRO A 505 9.59 -4.34 -26.05
CA PRO A 505 10.63 -4.24 -27.05
C PRO A 505 10.93 -2.76 -27.23
N PHE A 506 12.18 -2.35 -26.97
CA PHE A 506 12.76 -1.07 -27.35
C PHE A 506 11.86 0.16 -27.12
N ARG A 507 12.04 0.87 -26.00
CA ARG A 507 11.65 2.29 -25.95
C ARG A 507 12.44 3.01 -27.04
N VAL A 508 11.77 3.35 -28.14
CA VAL A 508 12.26 4.30 -29.13
C VAL A 508 12.69 5.55 -28.37
N GLU A 509 13.97 5.91 -28.49
CA GLU A 509 14.52 7.18 -27.99
C GLU A 509 13.83 8.33 -28.72
N ASN A 510 12.65 8.73 -28.24
CA ASN A 510 12.06 10.00 -28.62
C ASN A 510 12.83 11.11 -27.89
N ASP A 511 13.14 12.20 -28.60
CA ASP A 511 13.77 13.45 -28.12
C ASP A 511 12.89 14.17 -27.06
N LYS A 512 12.56 13.49 -25.95
CA LYS A 512 11.78 14.06 -24.84
C LYS A 512 12.65 14.96 -23.98
N VAL A 513 12.05 16.01 -23.44
CA VAL A 513 12.69 16.88 -22.45
C VAL A 513 12.64 16.21 -21.08
N ILE A 514 13.81 16.04 -20.47
CA ILE A 514 13.92 15.49 -19.11
C ILE A 514 13.70 16.63 -18.11
N ILE A 515 12.71 16.48 -17.23
CA ILE A 515 12.42 17.37 -16.12
C ILE A 515 13.10 16.84 -14.87
N ASN A 516 13.98 17.65 -14.27
CA ASN A 516 14.50 17.39 -12.92
C ASN A 516 13.88 18.41 -11.97
N ILE A 517 13.31 17.93 -10.87
CA ILE A 517 12.61 18.77 -9.88
C ILE A 517 13.53 18.91 -8.67
N VAL A 518 13.84 20.14 -8.29
CA VAL A 518 14.55 20.48 -7.06
C VAL A 518 13.56 21.23 -6.17
N THR A 519 13.24 20.65 -5.01
CA THR A 519 12.29 21.22 -4.06
C THR A 519 12.91 21.36 -2.67
N GLY A 520 12.24 22.06 -1.76
CA GLY A 520 12.55 22.04 -0.34
C GLY A 520 11.87 23.19 0.42
N LEU A 521 11.95 23.10 1.74
CA LEU A 521 11.44 24.15 2.63
C LEU A 521 12.19 25.48 2.41
N PRO A 522 11.59 26.63 2.76
CA PRO A 522 12.28 27.91 2.67
C PRO A 522 13.60 27.91 3.45
N GLY A 523 14.68 28.37 2.81
CA GLY A 523 16.03 28.40 3.41
C GLY A 523 16.80 27.06 3.33
N CYS A 524 16.36 26.11 2.50
CA CYS A 524 17.05 24.83 2.29
C CYS A 524 18.22 24.87 1.30
N HIS A 525 18.56 26.03 0.73
CA HIS A 525 19.57 26.20 -0.32
C HIS A 525 19.30 25.49 -1.66
N ALA A 526 18.04 25.19 -1.98
CA ALA A 526 17.65 24.64 -3.29
C ALA A 526 17.99 25.58 -4.47
N SER A 527 17.97 26.90 -4.25
CA SER A 527 18.30 27.89 -5.27
C SER A 527 19.78 27.82 -5.65
N GLU A 528 20.64 27.65 -4.66
CA GLU A 528 22.09 27.55 -4.77
C GLU A 528 22.48 26.25 -5.46
N LEU A 529 21.86 25.12 -5.07
CA LEU A 529 22.01 23.85 -5.79
C LEU A 529 21.60 23.98 -7.25
N SER A 530 20.45 24.61 -7.52
CA SER A 530 19.98 24.81 -8.89
C SER A 530 20.93 25.68 -9.72
N ALA A 531 21.48 26.75 -9.12
CA ALA A 531 22.46 27.61 -9.76
C ALA A 531 23.75 26.84 -10.07
N PHE A 532 24.26 26.06 -9.12
CA PHE A 532 25.43 25.20 -9.29
C PHE A 532 25.25 24.21 -10.46
N LEU A 533 24.11 23.50 -10.51
CA LEU A 533 23.78 22.56 -11.58
C LEU A 533 23.71 23.24 -12.96
N VAL A 534 23.20 24.46 -13.03
CA VAL A 534 23.16 25.24 -14.28
C VAL A 534 24.56 25.72 -14.69
N THR A 535 25.41 26.12 -13.73
CA THR A 535 26.79 26.57 -13.99
C THR A 535 27.71 25.44 -14.47
N LEU A 536 27.43 24.19 -14.11
CA LEU A 536 28.04 22.97 -14.66
C LEU A 536 27.80 22.75 -16.19
N HIS A 537 27.22 23.76 -16.86
CA HIS A 537 26.79 23.90 -18.26
C HIS A 537 27.64 23.22 -19.35
N LYS A 538 28.92 22.91 -19.10
CA LYS A 538 29.82 22.37 -20.14
C LYS A 538 29.59 20.88 -20.44
N GLU A 539 29.14 20.08 -19.47
CA GLU A 539 29.15 18.61 -19.57
C GLU A 539 27.77 17.96 -19.81
N TYR A 540 26.66 18.52 -19.31
CA TYR A 540 25.36 17.79 -19.21
C TYR A 540 24.19 18.26 -20.10
N GLY A 541 24.39 19.22 -21.01
CA GLY A 541 23.38 19.60 -22.01
C GLY A 541 22.82 21.02 -21.90
N ARG A 542 21.73 21.30 -22.62
CA ARG A 542 21.08 22.62 -22.67
C ARG A 542 19.98 22.71 -21.62
N TRP A 543 19.97 23.79 -20.83
CA TRP A 543 19.08 23.96 -19.69
C TRP A 543 17.97 24.98 -19.95
N MET A 544 16.75 24.64 -19.53
CA MET A 544 15.65 25.55 -19.25
C MET A 544 15.42 25.53 -17.74
N VAL A 545 15.06 26.68 -17.14
CA VAL A 545 14.82 26.75 -15.70
C VAL A 545 13.45 27.37 -15.47
N TYR A 546 12.57 26.62 -14.80
CA TYR A 546 11.34 27.13 -14.24
C TYR A 546 11.59 27.46 -12.78
N ARG A 547 11.41 28.73 -12.41
CA ARG A 547 11.38 29.17 -11.02
C ARG A 547 9.96 29.59 -10.68
N GLN A 548 9.51 29.16 -9.52
CA GLN A 548 8.31 29.66 -8.93
C GLN A 548 8.38 31.19 -8.71
N LEU A 549 7.36 31.90 -9.19
CA LEU A 549 7.16 33.30 -8.86
C LEU A 549 6.63 33.40 -7.42
N MET A 550 7.31 34.17 -6.57
CA MET A 550 6.94 34.39 -5.16
C MET A 550 6.08 35.65 -4.98
N ASP A 551 5.66 36.27 -6.08
CA ASP A 551 4.94 37.54 -6.14
C ASP A 551 3.45 37.42 -5.75
N SER A 552 2.97 36.20 -5.53
CA SER A 552 1.58 35.87 -5.18
C SER A 552 1.47 35.24 -3.79
N SER A 553 0.24 35.12 -3.28
CA SER A 553 -0.06 34.53 -1.97
C SER A 553 -0.09 33.00 -1.98
N GLU A 554 -0.13 32.35 -3.15
CA GLU A 554 -0.15 30.88 -3.24
C GLU A 554 1.25 30.30 -3.53
N CYS A 555 1.58 29.21 -2.85
CA CYS A 555 2.86 28.54 -3.00
C CYS A 555 2.99 27.67 -4.25
N PHE A 556 1.99 27.46 -5.12
CA PHE A 556 2.13 26.83 -6.46
C PHE A 556 0.85 26.93 -7.28
N HIS A 557 0.97 27.32 -8.56
CA HIS A 557 -0.15 27.44 -9.49
C HIS A 557 0.02 26.49 -10.68
N ALA A 558 -0.79 25.42 -10.71
CA ALA A 558 -0.75 24.42 -11.78
C ALA A 558 -0.93 25.01 -13.19
N ALA A 559 -1.88 25.95 -13.36
CA ALA A 559 -2.16 26.58 -14.64
C ALA A 559 -0.97 27.39 -15.18
N HIS A 560 -0.24 28.09 -14.30
CA HIS A 560 0.95 28.84 -14.70
C HIS A 560 2.08 27.89 -15.13
N PHE A 561 2.29 26.80 -14.37
CA PHE A 561 3.27 25.77 -14.72
C PHE A 561 2.94 25.11 -16.07
N GLN A 562 1.68 24.76 -16.31
CA GLN A 562 1.23 24.18 -17.58
C GLN A 562 1.43 25.14 -18.76
N ARG A 563 1.10 26.43 -18.61
CA ARG A 563 1.39 27.45 -19.65
C ARG A 563 2.88 27.55 -19.97
N TYR A 564 3.73 27.52 -18.95
CA TYR A 564 5.17 27.52 -19.14
C TYR A 564 5.64 26.30 -19.94
N LEU A 565 5.10 25.10 -19.67
CA LEU A 565 5.41 23.89 -20.42
C LEU A 565 5.03 24.01 -21.90
N SER A 566 3.85 24.56 -22.20
CA SER A 566 3.44 24.84 -23.59
C SER A 566 4.43 25.79 -24.29
N SER A 567 4.77 26.92 -23.66
CA SER A 567 5.72 27.88 -24.23
C SER A 567 7.12 27.29 -24.40
N ALA A 568 7.58 26.46 -23.45
CA ALA A 568 8.88 25.78 -23.52
C ALA A 568 8.92 24.78 -24.69
N TRP A 569 7.82 24.04 -24.89
CA TRP A 569 7.68 23.10 -26.01
C TRP A 569 7.66 23.81 -27.36
N GLU A 570 6.89 24.89 -27.50
CA GLU A 570 6.86 25.72 -28.71
C GLU A 570 8.24 26.31 -29.04
N ALA A 571 8.95 26.83 -28.03
CA ALA A 571 10.29 27.37 -28.19
C ALA A 571 11.31 26.31 -28.65
N GLN A 572 11.14 25.05 -28.23
CA GLN A 572 11.96 23.94 -28.70
C GLN A 572 11.64 23.56 -30.15
N GLN A 573 10.36 23.45 -30.51
CA GLN A 573 9.92 23.06 -31.86
C GLN A 573 10.40 24.07 -32.92
N ASN A 574 10.25 25.37 -32.62
CA ASN A 574 10.70 26.47 -33.48
C ASN A 574 12.22 26.49 -33.68
N ARG A 575 12.99 25.97 -32.71
CA ARG A 575 14.46 25.89 -32.78
C ARG A 575 14.96 24.63 -33.48
N SER A 576 14.27 23.49 -33.33
CA SER A 576 14.61 22.24 -34.04
C SER A 576 14.55 22.39 -35.57
N ALA A 577 13.68 23.26 -36.09
CA ALA A 577 13.61 23.58 -37.52
C ALA A 577 14.82 24.39 -38.04
N ARG A 578 15.58 25.07 -37.16
CA ARG A 578 16.70 25.98 -37.54
C ARG A 578 18.10 25.41 -37.30
N GLN A 579 18.27 24.31 -36.56
CA GLN A 579 19.58 23.84 -36.07
C GLN A 579 19.88 22.35 -36.32
N SER A 580 19.54 21.81 -37.50
CA SER A 580 19.81 20.41 -37.86
C SER A 580 21.29 20.06 -38.12
N ALA A 581 22.26 20.96 -37.89
CA ALA A 581 23.65 20.76 -38.34
C ALA A 581 24.73 20.64 -37.23
N PHE A 582 24.47 20.97 -35.95
CA PHE A 582 25.54 20.92 -34.93
C PHE A 582 25.05 20.48 -33.54
N THR A 583 25.51 19.31 -33.10
CA THR A 583 25.38 18.71 -31.75
C THR A 583 23.98 18.53 -31.17
N ARG A 584 23.46 17.30 -31.23
CA ARG A 584 22.22 16.81 -30.63
C ARG A 584 22.34 16.67 -29.09
N LYS A 585 22.61 17.75 -28.36
CA LYS A 585 22.59 17.74 -26.89
C LYS A 585 21.13 17.72 -26.41
N LYS A 586 20.76 16.72 -25.60
CA LYS A 586 19.42 16.61 -24.98
C LYS A 586 19.09 17.90 -24.20
N THR A 587 17.86 18.37 -24.35
CA THR A 587 17.35 19.55 -23.60
C THR A 587 16.82 19.08 -22.25
N ARG A 588 17.20 19.78 -21.18
CA ARG A 588 16.76 19.51 -19.80
C ARG A 588 15.98 20.70 -19.25
N LEU A 589 14.93 20.43 -18.49
CA LEU A 589 14.17 21.42 -17.74
C LEU A 589 14.42 21.20 -16.25
N LEU A 590 14.90 22.24 -15.56
CA LEU A 590 15.05 22.25 -14.11
C LEU A 590 13.87 23.02 -13.50
N VAL A 591 13.08 22.35 -12.67
CA VAL A 591 11.94 22.93 -11.97
C VAL A 591 12.36 23.17 -10.52
N VAL A 592 12.47 24.43 -10.13
CA VAL A 592 12.90 24.83 -8.78
C VAL A 592 11.70 25.34 -8.00
N LEU A 593 11.36 24.61 -6.94
CA LEU A 593 10.24 24.91 -6.05
C LEU A 593 10.81 25.18 -4.65
N GLN A 594 10.36 26.24 -4.00
CA GLN A 594 10.73 26.53 -2.62
C GLN A 594 9.48 26.92 -1.86
N GLY A 595 9.26 26.30 -0.70
CA GLY A 595 8.07 26.56 0.09
C GLY A 595 7.45 25.30 0.66
N TYR A 596 6.16 25.41 0.95
CA TYR A 596 5.36 24.36 1.58
C TYR A 596 4.53 23.57 0.55
N THR A 597 4.95 23.56 -0.71
CA THR A 597 4.26 22.88 -1.81
C THR A 597 4.59 21.39 -1.79
N ASP A 598 3.56 20.57 -1.96
CA ASP A 598 3.74 19.13 -2.13
C ASP A 598 4.16 18.82 -3.57
N VAL A 599 5.14 17.95 -3.73
CA VAL A 599 5.68 17.60 -5.05
C VAL A 599 4.63 16.88 -5.90
N ILE A 600 3.68 16.19 -5.28
CA ILE A 600 2.60 15.52 -6.00
C ILE A 600 1.79 16.50 -6.87
N ASP A 601 1.59 17.73 -6.40
CA ASP A 601 0.79 18.74 -7.12
C ASP A 601 1.46 19.13 -8.45
N VAL A 602 2.79 19.16 -8.48
CA VAL A 602 3.58 19.45 -9.69
C VAL A 602 3.57 18.25 -10.65
N VAL A 603 3.71 17.03 -10.11
CA VAL A 603 3.59 15.79 -10.89
C VAL A 603 2.21 15.69 -11.53
N GLN A 604 1.15 16.01 -10.78
CA GLN A 604 -0.22 16.04 -11.25
C GLN A 604 -0.42 17.10 -12.32
N ALA A 605 0.08 18.32 -12.11
CA ALA A 605 -0.03 19.41 -13.08
C ALA A 605 0.62 19.05 -14.44
N LEU A 606 1.76 18.36 -14.44
CA LEU A 606 2.35 17.82 -15.67
C LEU A 606 1.46 16.74 -16.30
N GLN A 607 0.94 15.84 -15.48
CA GLN A 607 0.21 14.67 -15.92
C GLN A 607 -1.20 15.00 -16.46
N THR A 608 -1.83 16.05 -15.93
CA THR A 608 -3.17 16.54 -16.33
C THR A 608 -3.10 17.73 -17.29
N HIS A 609 -1.95 17.95 -17.93
CA HIS A 609 -1.81 19.00 -18.92
C HIS A 609 -2.90 18.92 -20.01
N PRO A 610 -3.57 20.04 -20.35
CA PRO A 610 -4.72 20.04 -21.27
C PRO A 610 -4.35 19.58 -22.68
N ASP A 611 -3.12 19.86 -23.14
CA ASP A 611 -2.58 19.34 -24.39
C ASP A 611 -1.78 18.04 -24.17
N SER A 612 -2.26 16.94 -24.76
CA SER A 612 -1.64 15.62 -24.71
C SER A 612 -0.29 15.56 -25.43
N THR A 613 -0.08 16.37 -26.47
CA THR A 613 1.18 16.42 -27.23
C THR A 613 2.30 17.01 -26.37
N VAL A 614 2.03 18.13 -25.70
CA VAL A 614 2.93 18.77 -24.73
C VAL A 614 3.25 17.79 -23.62
N LYS A 615 2.24 17.19 -22.98
CA LYS A 615 2.43 16.14 -21.95
C LYS A 615 3.38 15.03 -22.39
N SER A 616 3.17 14.49 -23.60
CA SER A 616 3.95 13.36 -24.11
C SER A 616 5.43 13.70 -24.38
N SER A 617 5.73 15.00 -24.55
CA SER A 617 7.05 15.54 -24.89
C SER A 617 7.96 15.74 -23.67
N PHE A 618 7.39 15.76 -22.46
CA PHE A 618 8.13 15.88 -21.21
C PHE A 618 8.15 14.55 -20.44
N THR A 619 9.21 14.31 -19.69
CA THR A 619 9.27 13.18 -18.75
C THR A 619 10.05 13.58 -17.50
N ILE A 620 9.65 13.10 -16.32
CA ILE A 620 10.37 13.39 -15.08
C ILE A 620 11.51 12.37 -14.94
N GLY A 621 12.72 12.89 -14.80
CA GLY A 621 13.93 12.09 -14.60
C GLY A 621 14.14 11.74 -13.14
N ALA A 622 14.41 12.75 -12.32
CA ALA A 622 14.57 12.61 -10.88
C ALA A 622 13.96 13.79 -10.10
N ILE A 623 13.55 13.51 -8.87
CA ILE A 623 13.09 14.50 -7.91
C ILE A 623 14.06 14.52 -6.72
N THR A 624 14.56 15.71 -6.43
CA THR A 624 15.55 15.96 -5.39
C THR A 624 14.98 16.97 -4.40
N VAL A 625 14.99 16.63 -3.11
CA VAL A 625 14.61 17.54 -2.03
C VAL A 625 15.86 18.03 -1.30
N CYS A 626 15.98 19.34 -1.13
CA CYS A 626 16.99 19.96 -0.29
C CYS A 626 16.46 20.08 1.13
N VAL A 627 17.27 19.65 2.09
CA VAL A 627 16.92 19.57 3.50
C VAL A 627 18.04 20.24 4.30
N GLU A 628 17.69 21.30 5.00
CA GLU A 628 18.57 21.96 5.96
C GLU A 628 18.12 21.54 7.37
N PRO A 629 18.84 20.62 8.05
CA PRO A 629 18.47 20.12 9.38
C PRO A 629 18.08 21.19 10.40
N LEU A 630 18.73 22.37 10.37
CA LEU A 630 18.45 23.47 11.30
C LEU A 630 17.21 24.29 10.92
N SER A 631 16.73 24.18 9.69
CA SER A 631 15.54 24.87 9.16
C SER A 631 14.31 23.97 9.05
N CYS A 632 14.41 22.68 9.38
CA CYS A 632 13.29 21.72 9.31
C CYS A 632 12.40 21.70 10.57
N TYR A 633 12.88 22.25 11.69
CA TYR A 633 12.18 22.21 12.97
C TYR A 633 11.68 23.59 13.40
N MET A 634 10.45 23.63 13.89
CA MET A 634 9.89 24.70 14.72
C MET A 634 10.30 24.50 16.18
N GLU A 635 9.83 25.38 17.08
CA GLU A 635 10.02 25.18 18.53
C GLU A 635 9.43 23.84 19.02
N HIS A 636 10.00 23.30 20.10
CA HIS A 636 9.62 21.99 20.67
C HIS A 636 9.80 20.77 19.74
N ARG A 637 10.64 20.86 18.70
CA ARG A 637 10.92 19.77 17.74
C ARG A 637 9.71 19.38 16.87
N PHE A 638 8.72 20.26 16.71
CA PHE A 638 7.74 20.11 15.64
C PHE A 638 8.43 20.28 14.29
N LEU A 639 8.15 19.42 13.32
CA LEU A 639 8.61 19.65 11.95
C LEU A 639 7.76 20.74 11.32
N PHE A 640 8.38 21.55 10.47
CA PHE A 640 7.63 22.42 9.58
C PHE A 640 6.66 21.59 8.72
N PRO A 641 5.48 22.14 8.40
CA PRO A 641 4.51 21.45 7.55
C PRO A 641 5.14 20.96 6.25
N LYS A 642 4.65 19.84 5.70
CA LYS A 642 5.10 19.27 4.41
C LYS A 642 6.56 18.84 4.35
N CYS A 643 7.34 18.94 5.44
CA CYS A 643 8.75 18.56 5.47
C CYS A 643 8.96 17.07 5.10
N LEU A 644 8.17 16.16 5.69
CA LEU A 644 8.26 14.72 5.40
C LEU A 644 7.53 14.34 4.12
N ASP A 645 6.44 15.04 3.78
CA ASP A 645 5.70 14.85 2.53
C ASP A 645 6.60 15.15 1.32
N GLN A 646 7.42 16.21 1.39
CA GLN A 646 8.46 16.52 0.39
C GLN A 646 9.62 15.52 0.36
N CYS A 647 9.64 14.50 1.22
CA CYS A 647 10.66 13.44 1.25
C CYS A 647 10.07 12.05 0.95
N SER A 648 8.79 11.96 0.59
CA SER A 648 8.02 10.72 0.56
C SER A 648 8.43 9.69 -0.50
N GLN A 649 8.15 8.42 -0.21
CA GLN A 649 8.36 7.32 -1.15
C GLN A 649 7.43 7.41 -2.38
N GLY A 650 7.95 7.05 -3.56
CA GLY A 650 7.20 7.04 -4.81
C GLY A 650 7.26 8.35 -5.59
N LEU A 651 7.68 9.44 -4.95
CA LEU A 651 7.95 10.74 -5.58
C LEU A 651 9.44 11.06 -5.57
N VAL A 652 10.06 11.08 -4.39
CA VAL A 652 11.41 11.61 -4.20
C VAL A 652 12.46 10.52 -4.37
N ASN A 653 13.49 10.82 -5.17
CA ASN A 653 14.62 9.94 -5.41
C ASN A 653 15.79 10.27 -4.47
N ASN A 654 16.09 11.56 -4.33
CA ASN A 654 17.29 12.05 -3.65
C ASN A 654 16.94 13.06 -2.58
N VAL A 655 17.63 12.97 -1.44
CA VAL A 655 17.55 13.91 -0.32
C VAL A 655 18.94 14.51 -0.14
N VAL A 656 19.05 15.80 -0.39
CA VAL A 656 20.31 16.56 -0.33
C VAL A 656 20.32 17.34 0.98
N PHE A 657 21.27 17.02 1.86
CA PHE A 657 21.47 17.75 3.10
C PHE A 657 22.42 18.94 2.87
N THR A 658 21.96 20.15 3.16
CA THR A 658 22.67 21.40 2.79
C THR A 658 23.44 22.09 3.92
N SER A 659 23.38 21.54 5.15
CA SER A 659 23.98 22.15 6.34
C SER A 659 25.51 22.18 6.35
N HIS A 660 26.06 23.21 7.00
CA HIS A 660 27.46 23.32 7.44
C HIS A 660 27.84 22.44 8.64
N THR A 661 27.19 21.29 8.84
CA THR A 661 27.58 20.41 9.94
C THR A 661 28.92 19.76 9.58
N VAL A 662 30.02 20.40 10.00
CA VAL A 662 31.40 19.91 9.88
C VAL A 662 31.54 18.49 10.48
N GLU A 663 30.57 18.07 11.30
CA GLU A 663 30.41 16.71 11.78
C GLU A 663 29.24 15.99 11.08
N GLN A 664 29.54 14.95 10.30
CA GLN A 664 28.58 13.96 9.80
C GLN A 664 27.73 13.27 10.91
N ARG A 665 27.97 13.62 12.19
CA ARG A 665 27.34 13.05 13.39
C ARG A 665 26.46 14.04 14.15
N HIS A 666 26.11 15.20 13.58
CA HIS A 666 25.22 16.13 14.27
C HIS A 666 23.90 15.43 14.66
N PRO A 667 23.48 15.43 15.95
CA PRO A 667 22.33 14.63 16.41
C PRO A 667 21.04 14.89 15.65
N LEU A 668 20.78 16.15 15.26
CA LEU A 668 19.60 16.51 14.47
C LEU A 668 19.62 15.93 13.05
N LEU A 669 20.80 15.83 12.42
CA LEU A 669 20.94 15.24 11.09
C LEU A 669 20.65 13.73 11.15
N VAL A 670 21.20 13.02 12.14
CA VAL A 670 20.96 11.57 12.34
C VAL A 670 19.48 11.29 12.62
N GLN A 671 18.85 12.13 13.47
CA GLN A 671 17.43 12.03 13.76
C GLN A 671 16.59 12.24 12.49
N LEU A 672 16.91 13.28 11.71
CA LEU A 672 16.17 13.60 10.49
C LEU A 672 16.36 12.53 9.41
N GLN A 673 17.58 12.01 9.24
CA GLN A 673 17.86 10.86 8.37
C GLN A 673 17.02 9.65 8.76
N SER A 674 16.88 9.37 10.05
CA SER A 674 16.05 8.26 10.55
C SER A 674 14.56 8.46 10.24
N LEU A 675 14.05 9.69 10.43
CA LEU A 675 12.66 10.04 10.10
C LEU A 675 12.40 9.94 8.60
N ILE A 676 13.30 10.46 7.77
CA ILE A 676 13.20 10.39 6.31
C ILE A 676 13.27 8.94 5.83
N ARG A 677 14.14 8.10 6.40
CA ARG A 677 14.18 6.66 6.05
C ARG A 677 12.89 5.92 6.39
N ALA A 678 12.19 6.34 7.45
CA ALA A 678 10.87 5.79 7.76
C ALA A 678 9.80 6.20 6.73
N ALA A 679 9.88 7.43 6.20
CA ALA A 679 8.96 7.93 5.17
C ALA A 679 9.32 7.45 3.75
N ASN A 680 10.61 7.25 3.47
CA ASN A 680 11.15 6.81 2.18
C ASN A 680 12.41 5.96 2.38
N PRO A 681 12.26 4.63 2.48
CA PRO A 681 13.38 3.72 2.70
C PRO A 681 14.41 3.72 1.56
N THR A 682 13.96 4.05 0.35
CA THR A 682 14.73 3.97 -0.91
C THR A 682 15.43 5.27 -1.31
N ALA A 683 15.22 6.37 -0.59
CA ALA A 683 15.85 7.65 -0.90
C ALA A 683 17.38 7.59 -0.80
N ALA A 684 18.07 8.13 -1.80
CA ALA A 684 19.51 8.37 -1.76
C ALA A 684 19.81 9.62 -0.92
N PHE A 685 20.78 9.52 -0.01
CA PHE A 685 21.18 10.64 0.86
C PHE A 685 22.48 11.23 0.34
N ILE A 686 22.45 12.51 -0.01
CA ILE A 686 23.55 13.26 -0.60
C ILE A 686 23.92 14.39 0.37
N LEU A 687 25.20 14.62 0.57
CA LEU A 687 25.71 15.74 1.37
C LEU A 687 26.21 16.83 0.40
N ALA A 688 25.62 18.03 0.46
CA ALA A 688 26.00 19.14 -0.42
C ALA A 688 25.94 20.47 0.36
N GLU A 689 27.04 20.82 1.03
CA GLU A 689 27.13 22.05 1.82
C GLU A 689 26.80 23.28 0.96
N ASN A 690 25.87 24.12 1.42
CA ASN A 690 25.36 25.29 0.68
C ASN A 690 24.86 24.97 -0.73
N GLY A 691 24.43 23.73 -0.99
CA GLY A 691 24.00 23.29 -2.31
C GLY A 691 25.16 23.00 -3.28
N ILE A 692 26.40 22.92 -2.82
CA ILE A 692 27.56 22.57 -3.66
C ILE A 692 27.80 21.06 -3.58
N VAL A 693 27.66 20.37 -4.71
CA VAL A 693 27.89 18.92 -4.80
C VAL A 693 29.33 18.67 -5.25
N THR A 694 30.06 17.82 -4.53
CA THR A 694 31.49 17.58 -4.81
C THR A 694 31.76 16.28 -5.56
N ARG A 695 30.86 15.27 -5.47
CA ARG A 695 31.02 13.96 -6.12
C ARG A 695 30.21 13.90 -7.41
N ASN A 696 30.84 13.45 -8.50
CA ASN A 696 30.16 13.30 -9.79
C ASN A 696 29.02 12.27 -9.75
N GLU A 697 29.17 11.18 -9.01
CA GLU A 697 28.11 10.17 -8.81
C GLU A 697 26.82 10.79 -8.23
N ASP A 698 26.96 11.72 -7.28
CA ASP A 698 25.83 12.40 -6.66
C ASP A 698 25.13 13.35 -7.67
N ILE A 699 25.90 13.98 -8.57
CA ILE A 699 25.35 14.79 -9.67
C ILE A 699 24.56 13.91 -10.65
N GLU A 700 25.06 12.71 -10.99
CA GLU A 700 24.36 11.76 -11.85
C GLU A 700 23.05 11.26 -11.23
N LEU A 701 23.01 11.06 -9.91
CA LEU A 701 21.78 10.72 -9.18
C LEU A 701 20.75 11.85 -9.26
N ILE A 702 21.17 13.10 -9.01
CA ILE A 702 20.30 14.29 -9.08
C ILE A 702 19.77 14.52 -10.50
N LEU A 703 20.57 14.19 -11.52
CA LEU A 703 20.27 14.41 -12.94
C LEU A 703 19.84 13.14 -13.69
N SER A 704 19.48 12.07 -12.97
CA SER A 704 19.07 10.81 -13.57
C SER A 704 17.87 10.99 -14.51
N GLU A 705 17.87 10.27 -15.64
CA GLU A 705 16.80 10.38 -16.65
C GLU A 705 15.60 9.45 -16.39
N ASN A 706 15.74 8.46 -15.51
CA ASN A 706 14.77 7.37 -15.36
C ASN A 706 14.47 6.96 -13.90
N SER A 707 15.16 7.52 -12.90
CA SER A 707 14.99 7.14 -11.49
C SER A 707 13.54 7.26 -10.99
N PHE A 708 12.81 8.29 -11.44
CA PHE A 708 11.41 8.52 -11.11
C PHE A 708 10.45 7.48 -11.74
N SER A 709 10.87 6.84 -12.82
CA SER A 709 10.06 5.89 -13.60
C SER A 709 10.37 4.42 -13.29
N THR A 710 11.19 4.14 -12.28
CA THR A 710 11.50 2.77 -11.87
C THR A 710 10.22 2.02 -11.43
N PRO A 711 10.10 0.70 -11.69
CA PRO A 711 8.91 -0.07 -11.33
C PRO A 711 8.51 0.05 -9.86
N GLN A 712 9.51 0.11 -8.96
CA GLN A 712 9.31 0.24 -7.52
C GLN A 712 8.72 1.60 -7.16
N MET A 713 9.23 2.70 -7.74
CA MET A 713 8.71 4.05 -7.53
C MET A 713 7.29 4.21 -8.08
N LEU A 714 7.04 3.66 -9.27
CA LEU A 714 5.71 3.68 -9.88
C LEU A 714 4.69 2.96 -9.00
N ARG A 715 5.04 1.76 -8.50
CA ARG A 715 4.20 1.00 -7.57
C ARG A 715 3.92 1.78 -6.30
N ALA A 716 4.97 2.29 -5.64
CA ALA A 716 4.83 3.07 -4.41
C ALA A 716 3.90 4.27 -4.62
N ARG A 717 4.01 4.96 -5.77
CA ARG A 717 3.17 6.13 -6.07
C ARG A 717 1.69 5.79 -6.15
N TYR A 718 1.31 4.68 -6.79
CA TYR A 718 -0.10 4.27 -6.82
C TYR A 718 -0.65 3.88 -5.44
N LEU A 719 0.20 3.33 -4.57
CA LEU A 719 -0.21 2.91 -3.22
C LEU A 719 -0.28 4.10 -2.23
N MET A 720 0.58 5.10 -2.40
CA MET A 720 0.63 6.28 -1.51
C MET A 720 -0.26 7.42 -1.98
N TYR A 721 -0.46 7.55 -3.31
CA TYR A 721 -1.14 8.67 -3.95
C TYR A 721 -2.27 8.21 -4.87
N PRO A 722 -3.31 7.53 -4.38
CA PRO A 722 -4.39 7.03 -5.23
C PRO A 722 -5.04 8.15 -6.06
N GLY A 723 -5.24 7.92 -7.37
CA GLY A 723 -5.81 8.91 -8.28
C GLY A 723 -4.83 9.95 -8.83
N TRP A 724 -3.53 9.90 -8.46
CA TRP A 724 -2.53 10.86 -8.91
C TRP A 724 -2.43 10.98 -10.44
N TYR A 725 -2.61 9.88 -11.16
CA TYR A 725 -2.44 9.86 -12.62
C TYR A 725 -3.51 10.69 -13.34
N GLU A 726 -4.64 10.96 -12.69
CA GLU A 726 -5.74 11.80 -13.18
C GLU A 726 -5.81 13.16 -12.45
N GLY A 727 -4.86 13.43 -11.54
CA GLY A 727 -4.85 14.66 -10.74
C GLY A 727 -5.96 14.74 -9.69
N LYS A 728 -6.44 13.58 -9.20
CA LYS A 728 -7.51 13.52 -8.19
C LYS A 728 -7.01 13.43 -6.75
N PHE A 729 -5.73 13.16 -6.54
CA PHE A 729 -5.19 13.11 -5.19
C PHE A 729 -5.05 14.54 -4.64
N ASP A 730 -5.59 14.75 -3.45
CA ASP A 730 -5.49 16.00 -2.70
C ASP A 730 -4.31 15.88 -1.73
N SER A 731 -3.33 16.77 -1.85
CA SER A 731 -2.18 16.81 -0.96
C SER A 731 -2.57 17.20 0.47
N GLY A 732 -3.77 17.74 0.69
CA GLY A 732 -4.29 18.09 2.00
C GLY A 732 -3.70 19.39 2.55
N SER A 733 -4.38 19.95 3.55
CA SER A 733 -4.05 21.26 4.10
C SER A 733 -2.77 21.30 4.94
N ILE A 734 -2.16 22.48 5.01
CA ILE A 734 -0.93 22.75 5.78
C ILE A 734 -1.31 23.03 7.23
N PHE A 735 -0.73 22.30 8.20
CA PHE A 735 -0.92 22.56 9.63
C PHE A 735 0.42 22.61 10.40
N PRO A 736 0.69 23.66 11.19
CA PRO A 736 -0.09 24.90 11.29
C PRO A 736 -0.09 25.67 9.96
N LEU A 737 -1.16 26.42 9.68
CA LEU A 737 -1.30 27.18 8.43
C LEU A 737 -0.16 28.19 8.30
N MET A 738 0.64 28.05 7.24
CA MET A 738 1.68 29.00 6.86
C MET A 738 1.09 30.03 5.93
N VAL A 739 0.71 31.19 6.48
CA VAL A 739 0.19 32.32 5.75
C VAL A 739 1.34 33.02 5.04
N GLN A 740 1.15 33.29 3.75
CA GLN A 740 2.06 34.06 2.91
C GLN A 740 1.45 35.44 2.62
N ILE A 741 2.10 36.50 3.09
CA ILE A 741 1.69 37.88 2.82
C ILE A 741 2.74 38.53 1.92
N CYS A 742 2.36 38.82 0.68
CA CYS A 742 3.18 39.58 -0.26
C CYS A 742 2.87 41.08 -0.11
N VAL A 743 3.90 41.89 0.11
CA VAL A 743 3.80 43.34 0.29
C VAL A 743 4.65 44.03 -0.76
N TRP A 744 3.99 44.81 -1.61
CA TRP A 744 4.61 45.60 -2.68
C TRP A 744 4.92 47.02 -2.22
N PHE A 745 6.06 47.55 -2.65
CA PHE A 745 6.49 48.92 -2.34
C PHE A 745 7.49 49.43 -3.38
N SER A 746 7.63 50.75 -3.50
CA SER A 746 8.45 51.38 -4.55
C SER A 746 9.69 52.09 -4.01
N ARG A 747 9.76 52.36 -2.71
CA ARG A 747 10.86 53.14 -2.10
C ARG A 747 11.95 52.25 -1.51
N PRO A 748 13.22 52.69 -1.52
CA PRO A 748 14.32 51.91 -0.97
C PRO A 748 14.27 51.84 0.57
N LEU A 749 14.70 50.70 1.12
CA LEU A 749 14.82 50.47 2.57
C LEU A 749 16.21 50.88 3.09
N GLU A 750 16.32 51.11 4.40
CA GLU A 750 17.62 51.33 5.04
C GLU A 750 18.23 49.98 5.43
N LYS A 751 19.27 49.55 4.71
CA LYS A 751 19.95 48.25 4.92
C LYS A 751 20.31 47.96 6.39
N PRO A 752 20.97 48.85 7.16
CA PRO A 752 21.32 48.55 8.55
C PRO A 752 20.09 48.34 9.45
N ARG A 753 19.00 49.10 9.22
CA ARG A 753 17.75 48.94 9.97
C ARG A 753 17.06 47.63 9.63
N PHE A 754 16.97 47.31 8.34
CA PHE A 754 16.38 46.06 7.87
C PHE A 754 17.11 44.84 8.45
N VAL A 755 18.45 44.81 8.39
CA VAL A 755 19.25 43.72 8.96
C VAL A 755 19.04 43.60 10.47
N ALA A 756 19.05 44.72 11.21
CA ALA A 756 18.81 44.71 12.65
C ALA A 756 17.42 44.19 12.99
N ARG A 757 16.40 44.55 12.21
CA ARG A 757 15.02 44.11 12.38
C ARG A 757 14.86 42.62 12.11
N CYS A 758 15.42 42.08 11.02
CA CYS A 758 15.41 40.65 10.73
C CYS A 758 16.00 39.84 11.90
N LYS A 759 17.17 40.25 12.42
CA LYS A 759 17.82 39.60 13.55
C LYS A 759 17.01 39.64 14.85
N ALA A 760 16.20 40.69 15.05
CA ALA A 760 15.37 40.83 16.23
C ALA A 760 14.16 39.86 16.24
N ILE A 761 13.66 39.42 15.08
CA ILE A 761 12.45 38.58 14.99
C ILE A 761 12.60 37.29 15.79
N ARG A 762 13.80 36.68 15.81
CA ARG A 762 14.04 35.43 16.53
C ARG A 762 13.65 35.49 18.01
N SER A 763 13.90 36.64 18.66
CA SER A 763 13.56 36.85 20.07
C SER A 763 12.06 37.04 20.32
N SER A 764 11.27 37.25 19.27
CA SER A 764 9.82 37.50 19.32
C SER A 764 8.95 36.29 18.95
N ILE A 765 9.57 35.15 18.61
CA ILE A 765 8.86 33.91 18.29
C ILE A 765 8.17 33.36 19.55
N LYS A 766 6.92 32.93 19.39
CA LYS A 766 6.10 32.34 20.44
C LYS A 766 5.93 30.82 20.25
N PRO A 767 6.05 29.98 21.30
CA PRO A 767 5.99 28.52 21.18
C PRO A 767 4.60 27.93 20.97
N SER A 768 3.54 28.59 21.42
CA SER A 768 2.16 28.20 21.19
C SER A 768 1.27 29.40 21.52
N PRO A 769 0.26 29.75 20.72
CA PRO A 769 -0.27 29.08 19.51
C PRO A 769 0.45 29.47 18.21
N PHE A 770 1.74 29.82 18.26
CA PHE A 770 2.56 30.32 17.14
C PHE A 770 2.03 31.60 16.45
N SER A 771 1.00 32.23 17.00
CA SER A 771 0.28 33.34 16.35
C SER A 771 1.13 34.61 16.29
N GLY A 772 1.30 35.13 15.06
CA GLY A 772 2.11 36.30 14.76
C GLY A 772 3.58 35.99 14.50
N ASN A 773 3.99 34.72 14.48
CA ASN A 773 5.38 34.33 14.22
C ASN A 773 5.70 34.47 12.73
N ILE A 774 6.77 35.20 12.42
CA ILE A 774 7.36 35.26 11.07
C ILE A 774 8.54 34.27 11.05
N TYR A 775 8.48 33.26 10.19
CA TYR A 775 9.55 32.27 10.04
C TYR A 775 10.49 32.62 8.89
N HIS A 776 9.93 33.05 7.76
CA HIS A 776 10.73 33.38 6.57
C HIS A 776 10.34 34.72 5.96
N ILE A 777 11.35 35.42 5.43
CA ILE A 777 11.16 36.63 4.63
C ILE A 777 11.93 36.43 3.32
N LEU A 778 11.24 36.55 2.19
CA LEU A 778 11.78 36.37 0.85
C LEU A 778 11.39 37.57 -0.01
N GLY A 779 12.18 37.95 -1.01
CA GLY A 779 11.72 38.92 -2.01
C GLY A 779 12.83 39.77 -2.61
N LYS A 780 12.43 40.83 -3.30
CA LYS A 780 13.31 41.76 -4.01
C LYS A 780 13.18 43.15 -3.44
N VAL A 781 14.29 43.71 -2.99
CA VAL A 781 14.33 45.03 -2.37
C VAL A 781 15.42 45.89 -2.95
N LYS A 782 15.19 47.19 -2.97
CA LYS A 782 16.23 48.19 -3.21
C LYS A 782 16.65 48.80 -1.88
N PHE A 783 17.95 48.93 -1.64
CA PHE A 783 18.46 49.59 -0.44
C PHE A 783 18.96 50.99 -0.77
N SER A 784 18.93 51.90 0.20
CA SER A 784 19.39 53.29 0.02
C SER A 784 20.88 53.41 -0.30
N ASP A 785 21.68 52.36 -0.01
CA ASP A 785 23.10 52.26 -0.29
C ASP A 785 23.43 51.54 -1.61
N SER A 786 22.43 51.12 -2.40
CA SER A 786 22.65 50.40 -3.66
C SER A 786 21.61 50.73 -4.73
N GLU A 787 22.08 50.95 -5.97
CA GLU A 787 21.18 51.17 -7.10
C GLU A 787 20.57 49.88 -7.66
N ARG A 788 21.21 48.72 -7.40
CA ARG A 788 20.76 47.41 -7.87
C ARG A 788 19.67 46.84 -6.96
N THR A 789 18.71 46.14 -7.54
CA THR A 789 17.78 45.31 -6.80
C THR A 789 18.50 44.11 -6.20
N MET A 790 18.27 43.89 -4.91
CA MET A 790 18.83 42.80 -4.13
C MET A 790 17.73 41.77 -3.84
N GLU A 791 18.04 40.50 -4.05
CA GLU A 791 17.25 39.39 -3.54
C GLU A 791 17.60 39.16 -2.07
N VAL A 792 16.56 39.06 -1.25
CA VAL A 792 16.68 38.87 0.19
C VAL A 792 16.03 37.56 0.57
N CYS A 793 16.75 36.77 1.37
CA CYS A 793 16.24 35.55 1.99
C CYS A 793 16.64 35.53 3.45
N HIS A 794 15.66 35.53 4.35
CA HIS A 794 15.87 35.47 5.80
C HIS A 794 15.15 34.24 6.37
N SER A 795 15.89 33.43 7.10
CA SER A 795 15.35 32.34 7.94
C SER A 795 15.53 32.69 9.41
N THR A 796 14.41 32.88 10.10
CA THR A 796 14.40 33.47 11.45
C THR A 796 14.99 32.53 12.50
N LEU A 797 14.74 31.22 12.41
CA LEU A 797 15.18 30.25 13.41
C LEU A 797 16.70 30.02 13.37
N THR A 798 17.27 29.95 12.16
CA THR A 798 18.72 29.87 11.97
C THR A 798 19.40 31.23 12.08
N ASN A 799 18.62 32.33 12.11
CA ASN A 799 19.09 33.71 12.05
C ASN A 799 20.01 33.96 10.84
N SER A 800 19.76 33.24 9.74
CA SER A 800 20.51 33.33 8.49
C SER A 800 19.85 34.37 7.59
N LEU A 801 20.62 35.36 7.14
CA LEU A 801 20.18 36.41 6.23
C LEU A 801 21.12 36.44 5.03
N SER A 802 20.58 36.11 3.85
CA SER A 802 21.24 36.26 2.57
C SER A 802 20.71 37.50 1.85
N ILE A 803 21.62 38.34 1.36
CA ILE A 803 21.33 39.51 0.54
C ILE A 803 22.26 39.45 -0.66
N VAL A 804 21.73 39.09 -1.81
CA VAL A 804 22.51 38.88 -3.05
C VAL A 804 21.92 39.73 -4.18
N PRO A 805 22.75 40.28 -5.09
CA PRO A 805 22.23 40.98 -6.26
C PRO A 805 21.39 40.02 -7.12
N VAL A 806 20.23 40.48 -7.60
CA VAL A 806 19.36 39.67 -8.47
C VAL A 806 20.14 39.27 -9.74
N LEU A 807 20.26 37.96 -9.99
CA LEU A 807 20.81 37.41 -11.22
C LEU A 807 19.71 37.36 -12.30
N GLU A 808 19.79 38.23 -13.31
CA GLU A 808 18.95 38.11 -14.52
C GLU A 808 19.41 36.89 -15.33
N GLY A 809 18.66 35.79 -15.24
CA GLY A 809 18.84 34.63 -16.12
C GLY A 809 18.32 34.92 -17.53
N PRO A 810 18.74 34.13 -18.55
CA PRO A 810 18.22 34.27 -19.90
C PRO A 810 16.73 33.87 -19.95
N THR A 811 15.84 34.84 -19.88
CA THR A 811 14.42 34.68 -20.21
C THR A 811 14.26 34.36 -21.70
N PRO A 812 13.20 33.62 -22.08
CA PRO A 812 12.87 33.44 -23.50
C PRO A 812 12.69 34.82 -24.17
N PRO A 813 13.06 34.96 -25.46
CA PRO A 813 12.90 36.22 -26.15
C PRO A 813 11.43 36.64 -26.14
N PRO A 814 11.11 37.92 -25.91
CA PRO A 814 9.74 38.40 -25.95
C PRO A 814 9.14 38.19 -27.34
N ASP A 815 7.85 37.82 -27.38
CA ASP A 815 7.09 37.64 -28.61
C ASP A 815 7.10 38.92 -29.43
N SER A 816 7.61 38.84 -30.67
CA SER A 816 7.66 39.95 -31.62
C SER A 816 6.28 40.33 -32.20
N ARG A 817 5.18 40.03 -31.48
CA ARG A 817 3.80 40.31 -31.91
C ARG A 817 3.02 41.26 -31.00
N SER A 818 3.59 41.73 -29.89
CA SER A 818 3.02 42.83 -29.10
C SER A 818 3.76 44.14 -29.37
N ILE A 819 3.51 44.75 -30.53
CA ILE A 819 3.79 46.17 -30.73
C ILE A 819 2.52 46.92 -30.35
N SER A 820 2.47 47.49 -29.13
CA SER A 820 1.97 48.85 -28.85
C SER A 820 1.75 49.09 -27.35
N GLN A 821 2.25 50.25 -26.90
CA GLN A 821 1.88 51.01 -25.68
C GLN A 821 2.34 50.46 -24.32
N ASP A 822 3.63 50.65 -23.99
CA ASP A 822 4.05 51.70 -23.04
C ASP A 822 5.57 51.68 -22.87
N SER A 823 6.24 52.56 -23.61
CA SER A 823 7.61 52.96 -23.34
C SER A 823 7.60 54.08 -22.27
N GLY A 824 6.99 53.80 -21.13
CA GLY A 824 7.11 54.56 -19.88
C GLY A 824 7.77 53.63 -18.87
N GLY A 825 8.87 54.06 -18.26
CA GLY A 825 9.78 53.20 -17.49
C GLY A 825 9.04 52.21 -16.57
N GLN A 826 9.29 50.91 -16.76
CA GLN A 826 8.92 49.89 -15.77
C GLN A 826 9.48 50.33 -14.42
N GLN A 827 8.62 50.86 -13.56
CA GLN A 827 8.89 51.06 -12.16
C GLN A 827 9.37 49.72 -11.63
N GLN A 828 10.63 49.64 -11.20
CA GLN A 828 11.16 48.42 -10.58
C GLN A 828 10.46 48.23 -9.24
N GLU A 829 9.32 47.53 -9.27
CA GLU A 829 8.52 47.25 -8.09
C GLU A 829 9.28 46.31 -7.15
N CYS A 830 9.52 46.78 -5.91
CA CYS A 830 10.10 45.96 -4.85
C CYS A 830 8.96 45.22 -4.14
N TYR A 831 9.23 44.00 -3.67
CA TYR A 831 8.27 43.25 -2.89
C TYR A 831 8.97 42.39 -1.84
N LEU A 832 8.28 42.17 -0.73
CA LEU A 832 8.67 41.24 0.30
C LEU A 832 7.52 40.32 0.65
N VAL A 833 7.85 39.05 0.81
CA VAL A 833 6.96 37.96 1.12
C VAL A 833 7.28 37.49 2.54
N PHE A 834 6.30 37.59 3.42
CA PHE A 834 6.39 37.18 4.80
C PHE A 834 5.64 35.88 4.98
N ILE A 835 6.32 34.85 5.46
CA ILE A 835 5.75 33.51 5.66
C ILE A 835 5.77 33.18 7.15
N GLY A 836 4.59 32.87 7.70
CA GLY A 836 4.43 32.67 9.12
C GLY A 836 3.03 32.24 9.55
N CYS A 837 2.79 32.16 10.85
CA CYS A 837 1.51 31.71 11.40
C CYS A 837 0.64 32.89 11.84
N SER A 838 -0.63 32.90 11.40
CA SER A 838 -1.63 33.94 11.74
C SER A 838 -1.13 35.38 11.53
N LEU A 839 -0.39 35.61 10.43
CA LEU A 839 0.11 36.93 10.09
C LEU A 839 -1.04 37.85 9.68
N LYS A 840 -0.91 39.15 9.99
CA LYS A 840 -1.81 40.21 9.54
C LYS A 840 -1.04 41.19 8.68
N GLU A 841 -1.61 41.56 7.54
CA GLU A 841 -0.95 42.42 6.55
C GLU A 841 -0.53 43.77 7.15
N GLU A 842 -1.41 44.42 7.92
CA GLU A 842 -1.11 45.70 8.57
C GLU A 842 0.07 45.60 9.56
N SER A 843 0.16 44.52 10.32
CA SER A 843 1.28 44.31 11.25
C SER A 843 2.62 44.14 10.51
N VAL A 844 2.59 43.50 9.33
CA VAL A 844 3.77 43.34 8.48
C VAL A 844 4.15 44.66 7.81
N LYS A 845 3.18 45.46 7.35
CA LYS A 845 3.41 46.81 6.82
C LYS A 845 4.03 47.72 7.88
N ASP A 846 3.53 47.71 9.11
CA ASP A 846 4.08 48.47 10.22
C ASP A 846 5.52 48.04 10.58
N TRP A 847 5.79 46.74 10.52
CA TRP A 847 7.15 46.22 10.68
C TRP A 847 8.08 46.72 9.57
N LEU A 848 7.60 46.76 8.31
CA LEU A 848 8.39 47.21 7.17
C LEU A 848 8.65 48.71 7.19
N ARG A 849 7.66 49.53 7.60
CA ARG A 849 7.82 50.97 7.83
C ARG A 849 9.00 51.26 8.76
N GLN A 850 9.15 50.45 9.82
CA GLN A 850 10.24 50.58 10.79
C GLN A 850 11.64 50.29 10.20
N SER A 851 11.71 49.66 9.04
CA SER A 851 12.94 49.41 8.27
C SER A 851 13.22 50.48 7.20
N ALA A 852 12.27 51.38 6.96
CA ALA A 852 12.41 52.54 6.08
C ALA A 852 12.79 53.80 6.87
N LYS A 853 13.06 54.89 6.14
CA LYS A 853 13.36 56.21 6.72
C LYS A 853 12.17 56.68 7.57
N GLN A 854 12.40 56.85 8.87
CA GLN A 854 11.35 57.23 9.81
C GLN A 854 10.99 58.71 9.69
N LYS A 855 9.69 59.02 9.83
CA LYS A 855 9.23 60.41 9.94
C LYS A 855 9.82 61.04 11.20
N PRO A 856 10.54 62.17 11.11
CA PRO A 856 11.02 62.88 12.30
C PRO A 856 9.84 63.27 13.19
N GLN A 857 9.96 63.09 14.50
CA GLN A 857 8.90 63.44 15.45
C GLN A 857 8.94 64.93 15.81
N ARG A 858 7.75 65.50 16.02
CA ARG A 858 7.57 66.86 16.52
C ARG A 858 8.20 66.98 17.91
N LYS A 859 9.01 68.02 18.14
CA LYS A 859 9.53 68.31 19.47
C LYS A 859 8.43 68.99 20.30
N ALA A 860 8.18 68.48 21.52
CA ALA A 860 7.23 69.07 22.45
C ALA A 860 7.76 70.42 22.98
N LEU A 861 6.88 71.39 23.16
CA LEU A 861 7.23 72.68 23.76
C LEU A 861 7.68 72.44 25.21
N LYS A 862 8.81 73.05 25.58
CA LYS A 862 9.28 73.06 26.96
C LYS A 862 8.34 73.92 27.80
N THR A 863 8.05 73.44 29.01
CA THR A 863 7.39 74.21 30.06
C THR A 863 8.33 74.35 31.23
N ARG A 864 8.08 75.31 32.13
CA ARG A 864 8.93 75.56 33.32
C ARG A 864 9.21 74.29 34.14
N GLY A 865 8.22 73.41 34.28
CA GLY A 865 8.35 72.14 35.00
C GLY A 865 9.18 71.06 34.28
N MET A 866 9.50 71.24 33.01
CA MET A 866 10.31 70.30 32.21
C MET A 866 11.81 70.65 32.20
N LEU A 867 12.20 71.77 32.82
CA LEU A 867 13.60 72.16 32.95
C LEU A 867 14.31 71.27 33.98
N THR A 868 15.36 70.61 33.55
CA THR A 868 16.22 69.82 34.44
C THR A 868 17.00 70.72 35.40
N GLN A 869 17.40 70.21 36.56
CA GLN A 869 18.24 70.96 37.51
C GLN A 869 19.58 71.41 36.90
N GLN A 870 20.08 70.69 35.88
CA GLN A 870 21.27 71.09 35.14
C GLN A 870 21.01 72.29 34.22
N GLU A 871 19.87 72.31 33.52
CA GLU A 871 19.48 73.45 32.69
C GLU A 871 19.24 74.69 33.55
N ILE A 872 18.57 74.57 34.70
CA ILE A 872 18.35 75.69 35.63
C ILE A 872 19.68 76.27 36.12
N ARG A 873 20.65 75.42 36.48
CA ARG A 873 21.99 75.88 36.85
C ARG A 873 22.71 76.57 35.69
N ASN A 874 22.62 76.03 34.48
CA ASN A 874 23.26 76.65 33.30
C ASN A 874 22.64 78.02 32.95
N ILE A 875 21.31 78.15 33.08
CA ILE A 875 20.60 79.43 32.90
C ILE A 875 21.11 80.44 33.93
N HIS A 876 21.22 80.03 35.19
CA HIS A 876 21.74 80.87 36.26
C HIS A 876 23.18 81.31 35.98
N VAL A 877 24.09 80.37 35.69
CA VAL A 877 25.50 80.67 35.38
C VAL A 877 25.63 81.65 34.21
N LYS A 878 24.75 81.60 33.21
CA LYS A 878 24.83 82.51 32.06
C LYS A 878 24.33 83.93 32.37
N ARG A 879 23.48 84.10 33.39
CA ARG A 879 22.73 85.34 33.66
C ARG A 879 22.89 85.89 35.08
N HIS A 880 23.68 85.25 35.95
CA HIS A 880 23.87 85.65 37.36
C HIS A 880 24.63 86.97 37.53
N LEU A 881 25.25 87.49 36.47
CA LEU A 881 25.93 88.80 36.43
C LEU A 881 25.05 89.91 35.84
N ASP A 882 23.80 89.60 35.47
CA ASP A 882 22.87 90.59 34.94
C ASP A 882 22.50 91.62 36.05
N PRO A 883 22.10 92.86 35.68
CA PRO A 883 21.81 93.90 36.66
C PRO A 883 20.71 93.48 37.64
N LEU A 884 20.97 93.69 38.93
CA LEU A 884 20.02 93.33 39.99
C LEU A 884 18.84 94.31 40.03
N PRO A 885 17.62 93.84 40.36
CA PRO A 885 16.49 94.72 40.62
C PRO A 885 16.77 95.70 41.75
N ALA A 886 16.11 96.86 41.72
CA ALA A 886 16.21 97.85 42.79
C ALA A 886 15.90 97.22 44.15
N GLY A 887 16.80 97.39 45.11
CA GLY A 887 16.67 96.82 46.46
C GLY A 887 17.32 95.44 46.67
N TYR A 888 18.05 94.91 45.67
CA TYR A 888 18.87 93.69 45.82
C TYR A 888 20.36 93.99 45.63
N PHE A 889 21.22 93.33 46.40
CA PHE A 889 22.67 93.33 46.21
C PHE A 889 23.26 91.93 46.37
N TYR A 890 24.39 91.66 45.72
CA TYR A 890 25.10 90.39 45.85
C TYR A 890 26.24 90.56 46.86
N ASN A 891 26.28 89.73 47.90
CA ASN A 891 27.25 89.86 48.99
C ASN A 891 28.54 89.04 48.77
N GLY A 892 28.75 88.50 47.56
CA GLY A 892 29.87 87.62 47.23
C GLY A 892 29.60 86.13 47.41
N THR A 893 28.45 85.75 47.99
CA THR A 893 28.02 84.34 48.11
C THR A 893 26.55 84.14 47.74
N GLN A 894 25.65 85.03 48.15
CA GLN A 894 24.20 84.95 47.94
C GLN A 894 23.61 86.32 47.54
N PHE A 895 22.43 86.30 46.94
CA PHE A 895 21.65 87.51 46.63
C PHE A 895 20.81 87.88 47.85
N VAL A 896 20.88 89.15 48.27
CA VAL A 896 20.22 89.65 49.49
C VAL A 896 19.33 90.84 49.15
N ASN A 897 18.09 90.84 49.65
CA ASN A 897 17.16 91.96 49.49
C ASN A 897 17.33 93.01 50.61
N PHE A 898 16.68 94.17 50.46
CA PHE A 898 16.69 95.26 51.44
C PHE A 898 16.17 94.86 52.84
N PHE A 899 15.32 93.83 52.92
CA PHE A 899 14.76 93.30 54.16
C PHE A 899 15.64 92.20 54.81
N GLY A 900 16.74 91.79 54.16
CA GLY A 900 17.69 90.80 54.66
C GLY A 900 17.44 89.34 54.22
N ASP A 901 16.43 89.07 53.38
CA ASP A 901 16.17 87.73 52.84
C ASP A 901 17.26 87.33 51.84
N LYS A 902 17.69 86.07 51.89
CA LYS A 902 18.79 85.53 51.08
C LYS A 902 18.32 84.47 50.10
N THR A 903 18.81 84.51 48.87
CA THR A 903 18.55 83.49 47.83
C THR A 903 19.83 83.05 47.13
N ASP A 904 19.93 81.76 46.84
CA ASP A 904 21.07 81.18 46.11
C ASP A 904 21.01 81.44 44.60
N PHE A 905 19.81 81.72 44.06
CA PHE A 905 19.61 82.06 42.67
C PHE A 905 19.37 83.57 42.51
N HIS A 906 19.63 84.07 41.30
CA HIS A 906 19.41 85.47 40.93
C HIS A 906 17.95 85.85 41.19
N PRO A 907 17.63 87.05 41.69
CA PRO A 907 16.25 87.43 42.02
C PRO A 907 15.28 87.37 40.81
N LEU A 908 15.82 87.55 39.60
CA LEU A 908 15.09 87.41 38.32
C LEU A 908 15.19 86.00 37.70
N MET A 909 15.57 84.97 38.46
CA MET A 909 15.74 83.61 37.93
C MET A 909 14.47 83.08 37.26
N ASP A 910 13.30 83.43 37.80
CA ASP A 910 12.01 83.07 37.22
C ASP A 910 11.80 83.70 35.83
N GLN A 911 12.27 84.94 35.65
CA GLN A 911 12.25 85.61 34.35
C GLN A 911 13.26 84.97 33.39
N PHE A 912 14.47 84.64 33.85
CA PHE A 912 15.47 83.98 33.00
C PHE A 912 15.05 82.57 32.57
N MET A 913 14.35 81.83 33.44
CA MET A 913 13.74 80.55 33.06
C MET A 913 12.65 80.73 32.02
N ASN A 914 11.81 81.78 32.14
CA ASN A 914 10.79 82.09 31.15
C ASN A 914 11.41 82.49 29.80
N ASP A 915 12.41 83.38 29.79
CA ASP A 915 13.12 83.80 28.57
C ASP A 915 13.79 82.60 27.88
N TYR A 916 14.40 81.70 28.65
CA TYR A 916 15.02 80.48 28.11
C TYR A 916 13.97 79.52 27.53
N VAL A 917 12.84 79.35 28.22
CA VAL A 917 11.73 78.52 27.74
C VAL A 917 11.14 79.11 26.46
N GLU A 918 10.97 80.43 26.40
CA GLU A 918 10.47 81.13 25.22
C GLU A 918 11.43 81.00 24.02
N GLU A 919 12.73 81.19 24.24
CA GLU A 919 13.77 81.00 23.21
C GLU A 919 13.82 79.54 22.72
N ALA A 920 13.87 78.58 23.65
CA ALA A 920 13.88 77.16 23.31
C ALA A 920 12.60 76.74 22.58
N ASN A 921 11.45 77.29 22.98
CA ASN A 921 10.18 77.05 22.30
C ASN A 921 10.17 77.68 20.90
N ARG A 922 10.76 78.85 20.71
CA ARG A 922 10.92 79.47 19.38
C ARG A 922 11.78 78.61 18.45
N GLU A 923 12.86 78.02 18.95
CA GLU A 923 13.67 77.06 18.18
C GLU A 923 12.92 75.75 17.89
N ILE A 924 12.18 75.23 18.88
CA ILE A 924 11.33 74.04 18.72
C ILE A 924 10.23 74.28 17.69
N GLU A 925 9.59 75.45 17.70
CA GLU A 925 8.60 75.87 16.71
C GLU A 925 9.22 76.04 15.34
N LYS A 926 10.42 76.63 15.23
CA LYS A 926 11.14 76.71 13.95
C LYS A 926 11.42 75.32 13.38
N TYR A 927 11.95 74.40 14.18
CA TYR A 927 12.16 73.00 13.79
C TYR A 927 10.85 72.30 13.41
N ASN A 928 9.78 72.49 14.18
CA ASN A 928 8.47 71.88 13.88
C ASN A 928 7.85 72.45 12.59
N ARG A 929 8.00 73.75 12.31
CA ARG A 929 7.60 74.37 11.03
C ARG A 929 8.41 73.86 9.85
N GLU A 930 9.73 73.72 10.01
CA GLU A 930 10.61 73.11 8.98
C GLU A 930 10.23 71.64 8.71
N LEU A 931 9.82 70.90 9.73
CA LEU A 931 9.29 69.54 9.58
C LEU A 931 7.93 69.50 8.88
N GLU A 932 7.04 70.46 9.12
CA GLU A 932 5.72 70.55 8.46
C GLU A 932 5.85 70.90 6.97
N GLN A 933 6.89 71.66 6.58
CA GLN A 933 7.22 71.95 5.18
C GLN A 933 7.86 70.76 4.46
N GLN A 934 8.39 69.77 5.19
CA GLN A 934 9.02 68.60 4.60
C GLN A 934 7.97 67.55 4.25
N GLU A 935 7.69 67.38 2.96
CA GLU A 935 6.78 66.33 2.47
C GLU A 935 7.33 64.93 2.83
N TYR A 936 6.65 64.26 3.75
CA TYR A 936 6.91 62.86 4.10
C TYR A 936 5.87 61.99 3.44
N HIS A 937 6.31 61.11 2.56
CA HIS A 937 5.45 60.16 1.89
C HIS A 937 5.69 58.75 2.46
N ASP A 938 4.61 57.99 2.65
CA ASP A 938 4.68 56.62 3.17
C ASP A 938 5.38 55.67 2.18
N LEU A 939 5.87 54.55 2.71
CA LEU A 939 6.50 53.48 1.94
C LEU A 939 5.55 52.89 0.87
N PHE A 940 4.25 52.91 1.16
CA PHE A 940 3.19 52.32 0.34
C PHE A 940 2.38 53.36 -0.47
N GLU A 941 2.68 54.65 -0.33
CA GLU A 941 2.07 55.69 -1.16
C GLU A 941 2.68 55.64 -2.57
N GLN A 942 1.81 55.46 -3.58
CA GLN A 942 2.21 55.65 -4.97
C GLN A 942 2.65 57.11 -5.16
N LYS A 943 3.78 57.33 -5.84
CA LYS A 943 4.15 58.68 -6.27
C LYS A 943 3.02 59.19 -7.19
N PRO A 944 2.54 60.43 -7.00
CA PRO A 944 1.58 61.03 -7.91
C PRO A 944 2.13 61.14 -9.33
#